data_AF-A0A832SWH7-F1
#
_entry.id   AF-A0A832SWH7-F1
#
_cell.length_a   1.000
_cell.length_b   1.000
_cell.length_c   1.000
_cell.angle_alpha   90.00
_cell.angle_beta   90.00
_cell.angle_gamma   90.00
#
_symmetry.space_group_name_H-M   'P 1'
#
loop_
_entity.id
_entity.type
_entity.pdbx_description
1 polymer ?
#
loop_
_entity_poly.entity_id
_entity_poly.type
_entity_poly.pdbx_seq_one_letter_code
_entity_poly.pdbx_strand_id
1 'polypeptide(L)'
;MKKNDASMRRRDIRTLRKMRRSRRAMIFNIAVLISVIIVLIYGFIRLSAKQNVDEELGVKPTKMMIKVQQGEKALIFLDLAAKLSINQALFDIQKGGGLQQSSACGEYYGFNRWNSDSGSTCYVDTKTIEENMRKIFRQNMIARMAAYPDADFMMNTNEAAKFVKQPTAGAPGASGTSGIMGVAMGSARYCEGGQELIKDFTYEHPSGWFPPNGVRMFVPKEAHCPGQYPLIIYLHGNGIKSKKAQYYHFGDGQQDVLPMLRDIYSKKRVVPAIFVAPSQTWSDNPDGVKVGSTGALWGNKMDFRKLVELIKQNLPQGITVSSVTFTGTSGGGCGVYNGIYRALQQVPESYMIGAFDTCFNPVFARTFKSNAKTSKVFVLYGTMDMSSRPEFQRILEANTKTECPTETGVEKGGMVNCFTDTAGQYFVGTMKQPWHSNAARAGLEQMLLKFFPASAVSAPGVAGNKIVCGPDTKIAAVGDSITNDGRYASILAKMCPGSKATKNGEVGWQTSAILSKILRPRVLQDKSKGYNVVIIAAGVNDMTQKQPAVESIIKNLQTMYDESHAAGMKVIATTITPFKGYDAKSTKYPDAKWAENKQVALDKVNAWIKSSAKNVDFVVDLYTALEYPPNSDTMNLEYNSNSKGKRSDYLHPTTKGHERMAQEIFRTAFTLPQTQVASTGTPATGTQTPKAPA
;
A
#
# COMPACT_ATOMS: atom_id res chain seq x y z
N MET A 1 -91.40 30.00 -52.79
CA MET A 1 -90.58 29.83 -51.57
C MET A 1 -91.15 28.72 -50.67
N LYS A 2 -90.80 27.45 -50.86
CA LYS A 2 -91.08 26.33 -49.92
C LYS A 2 -90.15 25.14 -50.20
N LYS A 3 -88.84 25.29 -49.99
CA LYS A 3 -87.88 24.16 -50.15
C LYS A 3 -86.71 24.11 -49.15
N ASN A 4 -86.75 24.82 -48.02
CA ASN A 4 -85.64 24.82 -47.05
C ASN A 4 -85.90 24.17 -45.68
N ASP A 5 -87.10 23.67 -45.40
CA ASP A 5 -87.42 23.22 -44.03
C ASP A 5 -87.05 21.75 -43.73
N ALA A 6 -86.82 20.92 -44.76
CA ALA A 6 -86.52 19.49 -44.59
C ALA A 6 -85.04 19.20 -44.26
N SER A 7 -84.12 20.14 -44.51
CA SER A 7 -82.67 19.94 -44.28
C SER A 7 -82.25 20.21 -42.84
N MET A 8 -82.98 21.09 -42.12
CA MET A 8 -82.64 21.50 -40.76
C MET A 8 -82.99 20.40 -39.74
N ARG A 9 -84.14 19.72 -39.89
CA ARG A 9 -84.54 18.59 -39.01
C ARG A 9 -83.62 17.35 -39.08
N ARG A 10 -82.87 17.14 -40.16
CA ARG A 10 -81.96 15.97 -40.27
C ARG A 10 -80.62 16.18 -39.56
N ARG A 11 -80.19 17.43 -39.33
CA ARG A 11 -78.96 17.71 -38.55
C ARG A 11 -79.16 17.42 -37.08
N ASP A 12 -80.28 17.84 -36.49
CA ASP A 12 -80.49 17.70 -35.05
C ASP A 12 -80.57 16.24 -34.57
N ILE A 13 -81.17 15.34 -35.37
CA ILE A 13 -81.27 13.92 -35.03
C ILE A 13 -79.89 13.22 -35.07
N ARG A 14 -78.98 13.64 -35.97
CA ARG A 14 -77.60 13.11 -36.00
C ARG A 14 -76.79 13.56 -34.79
N THR A 15 -76.95 14.81 -34.35
CA THR A 15 -76.24 15.35 -33.18
C THR A 15 -76.71 14.69 -31.89
N LEU A 16 -78.02 14.45 -31.73
CA LEU A 16 -78.58 13.73 -30.58
C LEU A 16 -78.13 12.26 -30.49
N ARG A 17 -77.98 11.55 -31.62
CA ARG A 17 -77.42 10.19 -31.63
C ARG A 17 -75.93 10.15 -31.27
N LYS A 18 -75.14 11.17 -31.63
CA LYS A 18 -73.73 11.28 -31.25
C LYS A 18 -73.56 11.52 -29.74
N MET A 19 -74.42 12.34 -29.13
CA MET A 19 -74.40 12.58 -27.67
C MET A 19 -74.87 11.36 -26.86
N ARG A 20 -75.81 10.55 -27.36
CA ARG A 20 -76.26 9.33 -26.66
C ARG A 20 -75.20 8.23 -26.62
N ARG A 21 -74.27 8.21 -27.59
CA ARG A 21 -73.13 7.26 -27.63
C ARG A 21 -72.03 7.62 -26.63
N SER A 22 -71.80 8.90 -26.32
CA SER A 22 -70.78 9.31 -25.33
C SER A 22 -71.23 9.11 -23.88
N ARG A 23 -72.54 9.19 -23.57
CA ARG A 23 -73.05 8.90 -22.21
C ARG A 23 -72.79 7.45 -21.77
N ARG A 24 -72.91 6.47 -22.67
CA ARG A 24 -72.64 5.06 -22.34
C ARG A 24 -71.16 4.82 -22.04
N ALA A 25 -70.26 5.47 -22.77
CA ALA A 25 -68.83 5.41 -22.52
C ALA A 25 -68.45 6.12 -21.20
N MET A 26 -69.09 7.24 -20.89
CA MET A 26 -68.87 7.95 -19.62
C MET A 26 -69.33 7.12 -18.41
N ILE A 27 -70.49 6.47 -18.50
CA ILE A 27 -70.99 5.58 -17.43
C ILE A 27 -70.04 4.40 -17.18
N PHE A 28 -69.48 3.81 -18.25
CA PHE A 28 -68.52 2.71 -18.12
C PHE A 28 -67.23 3.15 -17.39
N ASN A 29 -66.67 4.30 -17.76
CA ASN A 29 -65.45 4.80 -17.11
C ASN A 29 -65.66 5.14 -15.62
N ILE A 30 -66.83 5.68 -15.27
CA ILE A 30 -67.18 5.95 -13.87
C ILE A 30 -67.30 4.64 -13.08
N ALA A 31 -67.89 3.59 -13.66
CA ALA A 31 -68.01 2.28 -13.01
C ALA A 31 -66.63 1.62 -12.76
N VAL A 32 -65.69 1.75 -13.70
CA VAL A 32 -64.31 1.25 -13.53
C VAL A 32 -63.57 2.01 -12.42
N LEU A 33 -63.72 3.34 -12.35
CA LEU A 33 -63.09 4.13 -11.30
C LEU A 33 -63.61 3.76 -9.90
N ILE A 34 -64.93 3.60 -9.76
CA ILE A 34 -65.56 3.21 -8.49
C ILE A 34 -65.09 1.81 -8.04
N SER A 35 -64.98 0.86 -8.96
CA SER A 35 -64.54 -0.50 -8.63
C SER A 35 -63.07 -0.55 -8.19
N VAL A 36 -62.17 0.23 -8.81
CA VAL A 36 -60.78 0.37 -8.34
C VAL A 36 -60.71 0.95 -6.92
N ILE A 37 -61.50 1.98 -6.63
CA ILE A 37 -61.56 2.60 -5.30
C ILE A 37 -62.02 1.58 -4.25
N ILE A 38 -63.04 0.78 -4.55
CA ILE A 38 -63.53 -0.27 -3.64
C ILE A 38 -62.45 -1.31 -3.33
N VAL A 39 -61.69 -1.76 -4.35
CA VAL A 39 -60.59 -2.72 -4.15
C VAL A 39 -59.49 -2.14 -3.27
N LEU A 40 -59.13 -0.88 -3.48
CA LEU A 40 -58.11 -0.20 -2.67
C LEU A 40 -58.56 -0.04 -1.22
N ILE A 41 -59.81 0.35 -0.98
CA ILE A 41 -60.39 0.46 0.37
C ILE A 41 -60.41 -0.91 1.05
N TYR A 42 -60.81 -1.97 0.34
CA TYR A 42 -60.81 -3.33 0.88
C TYR A 42 -59.40 -3.81 1.25
N GLY A 43 -58.42 -3.54 0.39
CA GLY A 43 -57.01 -3.82 0.66
C GLY A 43 -56.50 -3.09 1.89
N PHE A 44 -56.82 -1.80 2.02
CA PHE A 44 -56.45 -0.99 3.19
C PHE A 44 -57.08 -1.50 4.49
N ILE A 45 -58.36 -1.87 4.48
CA ILE A 45 -59.03 -2.45 5.65
C ILE A 45 -58.37 -3.78 6.05
N ARG A 46 -58.02 -4.64 5.08
CA ARG A 46 -57.32 -5.91 5.35
C ARG A 46 -55.90 -5.73 5.90
N LEU A 47 -55.18 -4.70 5.44
CA LEU A 47 -53.85 -4.34 5.94
C LEU A 47 -53.91 -3.72 7.34
N SER A 48 -54.85 -2.82 7.58
CA SER A 48 -55.04 -2.17 8.88
C SER A 48 -55.60 -3.13 9.94
N ALA A 49 -56.45 -4.08 9.56
CA ALA A 49 -56.93 -5.14 10.47
C ALA A 49 -55.83 -6.14 10.88
N LYS A 50 -54.64 -6.09 10.25
CA LYS A 50 -53.46 -6.87 10.67
C LYS A 50 -52.58 -6.16 11.70
N GLN A 51 -53.02 -5.05 12.31
CA GLN A 51 -52.23 -4.29 13.30
C GLN A 51 -51.97 -4.97 14.66
N ASN A 52 -52.40 -6.22 14.87
CA ASN A 52 -51.85 -7.06 15.93
C ASN A 52 -50.62 -7.84 15.40
N VAL A 53 -49.62 -7.12 14.88
CA VAL A 53 -48.28 -7.69 14.73
C VAL A 53 -47.65 -7.56 16.10
N ASP A 54 -47.43 -8.71 16.74
CA ASP A 54 -46.85 -8.87 18.07
C ASP A 54 -45.80 -7.79 18.39
N GLU A 55 -45.96 -7.13 19.54
CA GLU A 55 -44.97 -6.20 20.15
C GLU A 55 -43.56 -6.83 20.35
N GLU A 56 -43.36 -8.10 19.96
CA GLU A 56 -42.08 -8.80 20.02
C GLU A 56 -41.16 -8.56 18.81
N LEU A 57 -41.70 -8.19 17.64
CA LEU A 57 -40.92 -8.01 16.41
C LEU A 57 -40.23 -6.64 16.39
N GLY A 58 -39.12 -6.56 17.13
CA GLY A 58 -38.20 -5.42 17.16
C GLY A 58 -37.62 -5.15 18.54
N VAL A 59 -38.39 -5.45 19.59
CA VAL A 59 -37.95 -5.27 20.99
C VAL A 59 -36.92 -6.33 21.39
N LYS A 60 -37.11 -7.60 21.02
CA LYS A 60 -36.15 -8.68 21.31
C LYS A 60 -34.78 -8.45 20.65
N PRO A 61 -34.69 -8.15 19.33
CA PRO A 61 -33.41 -7.82 18.70
C PRO A 61 -32.75 -6.58 19.31
N THR A 62 -33.52 -5.53 19.63
CA THR A 62 -32.98 -4.30 20.23
C THR A 62 -32.45 -4.55 21.64
N LYS A 63 -33.18 -5.31 22.48
CA LYS A 63 -32.70 -5.73 23.80
C LYS A 63 -31.45 -6.61 23.71
N MET A 64 -31.39 -7.50 22.73
CA MET A 64 -30.20 -8.33 22.47
C MET A 64 -29.01 -7.46 22.05
N MET A 65 -29.21 -6.49 21.15
CA MET A 65 -28.16 -5.58 20.70
C MET A 65 -27.65 -4.69 21.84
N ILE A 66 -28.54 -4.19 22.70
CA ILE A 66 -28.16 -3.46 23.92
C ILE A 66 -27.34 -4.36 24.86
N LYS A 67 -27.71 -5.63 25.03
CA LYS A 67 -26.95 -6.58 25.85
C LYS A 67 -25.59 -6.93 25.26
N VAL A 68 -25.48 -7.05 23.93
CA VAL A 68 -24.19 -7.23 23.23
C VAL A 68 -23.30 -6.01 23.44
N GLN A 69 -23.82 -4.80 23.26
CA GLN A 69 -23.06 -3.56 23.50
C GLN A 69 -22.61 -3.42 24.96
N GLN A 70 -23.44 -3.84 25.92
CA GLN A 70 -23.05 -3.91 27.34
C GLN A 70 -21.92 -4.93 27.55
N GLY A 71 -21.99 -6.10 26.92
CA GLY A 71 -20.93 -7.11 26.96
C GLY A 71 -19.61 -6.63 26.35
N GLU A 72 -19.65 -5.95 25.20
CA GLU A 72 -18.45 -5.38 24.56
C GLU A 72 -17.78 -4.31 25.43
N LYS A 73 -18.58 -3.39 26.01
CA LYS A 73 -18.05 -2.39 26.94
C LYS A 73 -17.37 -3.04 28.15
N ALA A 74 -17.96 -4.12 28.66
CA ALA A 74 -17.42 -4.84 29.79
C ALA A 74 -16.11 -5.58 29.46
N LEU A 75 -16.02 -6.17 28.26
CA LEU A 75 -14.79 -6.81 27.76
C LEU A 75 -13.66 -5.80 27.53
N ILE A 76 -13.99 -4.64 26.96
CA ILE A 76 -13.03 -3.54 26.77
C ILE A 76 -12.53 -3.03 28.12
N PHE A 77 -13.44 -2.84 29.08
CA PHE A 77 -13.07 -2.42 30.43
C PHE A 77 -12.16 -3.45 31.12
N LEU A 78 -12.49 -4.74 31.01
CA LEU A 78 -11.70 -5.83 31.61
C LEU A 78 -10.28 -5.89 31.01
N ASP A 79 -10.16 -5.78 29.68
CA ASP A 79 -8.87 -5.76 28.98
C ASP A 79 -8.03 -4.54 29.40
N LEU A 80 -8.63 -3.36 29.46
CA LEU A 80 -7.94 -2.14 29.87
C LEU A 80 -7.53 -2.18 31.35
N ALA A 81 -8.42 -2.64 32.23
CA ALA A 81 -8.14 -2.83 33.66
C ALA A 81 -7.00 -3.83 33.88
N ALA A 82 -6.97 -4.92 33.11
CA ALA A 82 -5.88 -5.90 33.17
C ALA A 82 -4.55 -5.28 32.72
N LYS A 83 -4.51 -4.60 31.58
CA LYS A 83 -3.30 -3.92 31.07
C LYS A 83 -2.74 -2.91 32.06
N LEU A 84 -3.61 -2.05 32.61
CA LEU A 84 -3.20 -1.05 33.61
C LEU A 84 -2.75 -1.71 34.92
N SER A 85 -3.39 -2.80 35.34
CA SER A 85 -3.00 -3.55 36.54
C SER A 85 -1.64 -4.23 36.38
N ILE A 86 -1.31 -4.74 35.19
CA ILE A 86 0.01 -5.33 34.90
C ILE A 86 1.08 -4.24 34.94
N ASN A 87 0.84 -3.10 34.30
CA ASN A 87 1.80 -1.99 34.29
C ASN A 87 2.04 -1.43 35.70
N GLN A 88 0.97 -1.27 36.50
CA GLN A 88 1.09 -0.83 37.88
C GLN A 88 1.82 -1.87 38.74
N ALA A 89 1.51 -3.16 38.57
CA ALA A 89 2.19 -4.23 39.30
C ALA A 89 3.69 -4.27 38.98
N LEU A 90 4.07 -4.09 37.71
CA LEU A 90 5.47 -3.98 37.30
C LEU A 90 6.16 -2.78 37.96
N PHE A 91 5.51 -1.62 37.97
CA PHE A 91 6.02 -0.42 38.62
C PHE A 91 6.20 -0.61 40.14
N ASP A 92 5.20 -1.18 40.82
CA ASP A 92 5.21 -1.41 42.27
C ASP A 92 6.31 -2.41 42.67
N ILE A 93 6.49 -3.47 41.88
CA ILE A 93 7.56 -4.47 42.06
C ILE A 93 8.91 -3.81 41.83
N GLN A 94 9.09 -3.05 40.75
CA GLN A 94 10.35 -2.35 40.49
C GLN A 94 10.74 -1.39 41.63
N LYS A 95 9.76 -0.66 42.17
CA LYS A 95 9.98 0.24 43.30
C LYS A 95 10.40 -0.50 44.57
N GLY A 96 9.89 -1.71 44.81
CA GLY A 96 10.22 -2.53 45.97
C GLY A 96 11.44 -3.42 45.81
N GLY A 97 12.26 -3.26 44.75
CA GLY A 97 13.32 -4.21 44.42
C GLY A 97 12.81 -5.61 44.08
N GLY A 98 11.51 -5.71 43.79
CA GLY A 98 10.66 -6.84 43.45
C GLY A 98 10.02 -7.61 44.61
N LEU A 99 10.16 -7.11 45.83
CA LEU A 99 9.35 -7.54 46.98
C LEU A 99 8.30 -6.50 47.33
N GLN A 100 7.13 -6.96 47.79
CA GLN A 100 6.06 -6.07 48.27
C GLN A 100 6.34 -5.52 49.69
N GLN A 101 7.16 -6.23 50.48
CA GLN A 101 7.56 -5.87 51.84
C GLN A 101 9.08 -6.00 51.99
N SER A 102 9.68 -5.24 52.90
CA SER A 102 11.11 -5.30 53.18
C SER A 102 11.53 -6.69 53.64
N SER A 103 12.68 -7.16 53.16
CA SER A 103 13.21 -8.47 53.55
C SER A 103 14.19 -8.34 54.71
N ALA A 104 14.47 -9.47 55.37
CA ALA A 104 15.53 -9.58 56.38
C ALA A 104 16.94 -9.28 55.82
N CYS A 105 17.11 -9.23 54.50
CA CYS A 105 18.38 -8.91 53.84
C CYS A 105 18.62 -7.40 53.72
N GLY A 106 17.66 -6.56 54.10
CA GLY A 106 17.76 -5.11 53.99
C GLY A 106 17.82 -4.60 52.55
N GLU A 107 18.04 -3.30 52.41
CA GLU A 107 18.08 -2.61 51.12
C GLU A 107 19.51 -2.40 50.63
N TYR A 108 19.72 -2.44 49.31
CA TYR A 108 20.95 -2.02 48.65
C TYR A 108 20.60 -1.02 47.55
N TYR A 109 21.10 0.22 47.67
CA TYR A 109 20.72 1.36 46.81
C TYR A 109 19.21 1.60 46.69
N GLY A 110 18.46 1.39 47.78
CA GLY A 110 17.01 1.58 47.81
C GLY A 110 16.19 0.43 47.20
N PHE A 111 16.81 -0.71 46.91
CA PHE A 111 16.15 -1.92 46.43
C PHE A 111 16.25 -3.04 47.46
N ASN A 112 15.14 -3.74 47.76
CA ASN A 112 15.13 -4.86 48.70
C ASN A 112 15.93 -6.05 48.16
N ARG A 113 16.76 -6.65 49.01
CA ARG A 113 17.45 -7.93 48.75
C ARG A 113 16.53 -9.10 49.08
N TRP A 114 16.79 -10.31 48.57
CA TRP A 114 15.85 -11.44 48.63
C TRP A 114 16.52 -12.60 49.40
N ASN A 115 15.75 -13.25 50.28
CA ASN A 115 16.22 -14.09 51.39
C ASN A 115 17.11 -15.29 50.98
N SER A 116 17.82 -15.86 51.96
CA SER A 116 18.85 -16.88 51.78
C SER A 116 18.39 -18.28 52.20
N ASP A 117 18.74 -19.31 51.43
CA ASP A 117 18.57 -20.71 51.84
C ASP A 117 19.58 -21.15 52.94
N SER A 118 20.54 -20.29 53.33
CA SER A 118 21.65 -20.67 54.23
C SER A 118 22.27 -19.56 55.11
N GLY A 119 21.67 -18.37 55.20
CA GLY A 119 22.12 -17.26 56.06
C GLY A 119 23.29 -16.42 55.55
N SER A 120 23.89 -16.73 54.38
CA SER A 120 25.13 -16.07 53.92
C SER A 120 25.09 -15.43 52.53
N THR A 121 24.06 -15.68 51.71
CA THR A 121 23.98 -15.13 50.34
C THR A 121 22.58 -14.67 49.98
N CYS A 122 22.44 -13.42 49.55
CA CYS A 122 21.19 -12.83 49.06
C CYS A 122 21.14 -12.90 47.52
N TYR A 123 20.17 -13.60 46.93
CA TYR A 123 20.01 -13.69 45.47
C TYR A 123 18.54 -13.67 45.06
N VAL A 124 18.30 -13.30 43.81
CA VAL A 124 16.96 -13.15 43.24
C VAL A 124 16.42 -14.52 42.82
N ASP A 125 15.32 -14.97 43.44
CA ASP A 125 14.57 -16.16 43.03
C ASP A 125 13.36 -15.78 42.17
N THR A 126 13.32 -16.34 40.95
CA THR A 126 12.26 -16.16 39.96
C THR A 126 10.88 -16.60 40.48
N LYS A 127 10.80 -17.63 41.31
CA LYS A 127 9.50 -18.12 41.80
C LYS A 127 8.85 -17.12 42.74
N THR A 128 9.65 -16.52 43.63
CA THR A 128 9.23 -15.44 44.53
C THR A 128 8.79 -14.19 43.74
N ILE A 129 9.45 -13.86 42.62
CA ILE A 129 9.04 -12.75 41.73
C ILE A 129 7.65 -13.00 41.15
N GLU A 130 7.42 -14.20 40.61
CA GLU A 130 6.15 -14.56 39.98
C GLU A 130 4.98 -14.53 40.98
N GLU A 131 5.19 -15.02 42.20
CA GLU A 131 4.19 -15.01 43.26
C GLU A 131 3.84 -13.58 43.71
N ASN A 132 4.84 -12.72 43.90
CA ASN A 132 4.62 -11.30 44.22
C ASN A 132 3.92 -10.57 43.08
N MET A 133 4.29 -10.85 41.83
CA MET A 133 3.65 -10.25 40.66
C MET A 133 2.20 -10.65 40.54
N ARG A 134 1.88 -11.93 40.74
CA ARG A 134 0.51 -12.42 40.75
C ARG A 134 -0.32 -11.75 41.86
N LYS A 135 0.25 -11.57 43.05
CA LYS A 135 -0.42 -10.94 44.19
C LYS A 135 -0.71 -9.46 43.95
N ILE A 136 0.28 -8.69 43.51
CA ILE A 136 0.14 -7.24 43.28
C ILE A 136 -0.77 -6.97 42.07
N PHE A 137 -0.65 -7.76 41.00
CA PHE A 137 -1.58 -7.70 39.87
C PHE A 137 -3.03 -7.94 40.33
N ARG A 138 -3.26 -8.99 41.13
CA ARG A 138 -4.61 -9.31 41.64
C ARG A 138 -5.19 -8.17 42.48
N GLN A 139 -4.39 -7.55 43.34
CA GLN A 139 -4.82 -6.40 44.14
C GLN A 139 -5.17 -5.19 43.27
N ASN A 140 -4.29 -4.86 42.32
CA ASN A 140 -4.50 -3.77 41.35
C ASN A 140 -5.74 -3.99 40.47
N MET A 141 -6.02 -5.25 40.12
CA MET A 141 -7.18 -5.64 39.33
C MET A 141 -8.46 -5.53 40.14
N ILE A 142 -8.50 -6.07 41.37
CA ILE A 142 -9.66 -5.97 42.26
C ILE A 142 -10.02 -4.50 42.54
N ALA A 143 -9.03 -3.66 42.83
CA ALA A 143 -9.25 -2.24 43.10
C ALA A 143 -9.85 -1.50 41.89
N ARG A 144 -9.39 -1.81 40.66
CA ARG A 144 -9.92 -1.21 39.43
C ARG A 144 -11.30 -1.74 39.07
N MET A 145 -11.56 -3.02 39.31
CA MET A 145 -12.89 -3.60 39.10
C MET A 145 -13.92 -3.05 40.09
N ALA A 146 -13.53 -2.78 41.34
CA ALA A 146 -14.40 -2.18 42.35
C ALA A 146 -14.83 -0.74 42.04
N ALA A 147 -14.09 -0.03 41.18
CA ALA A 147 -14.42 1.33 40.75
C ALA A 147 -15.49 1.39 39.64
N TYR A 148 -16.03 0.23 39.20
CA TYR A 148 -17.06 0.16 38.18
C TYR A 148 -18.42 -0.28 38.78
N PRO A 149 -19.29 0.67 39.16
CA PRO A 149 -20.52 0.38 39.91
C PRO A 149 -21.60 -0.37 39.11
N ASP A 150 -21.53 -0.37 37.78
CA ASP A 150 -22.50 -1.05 36.89
C ASP A 150 -22.14 -2.50 36.58
N ALA A 151 -21.03 -3.01 37.14
CA ALA A 151 -20.53 -4.35 36.91
C ALA A 151 -21.06 -5.33 37.96
N ASP A 152 -22.38 -5.53 37.98
CA ASP A 152 -22.99 -6.67 38.67
C ASP A 152 -22.71 -7.94 37.85
N PHE A 153 -21.44 -8.35 37.82
CA PHE A 153 -21.05 -9.65 37.28
C PHE A 153 -21.46 -10.71 38.29
N MET A 154 -22.50 -11.45 37.94
CA MET A 154 -22.82 -12.75 38.54
C MET A 154 -21.61 -13.70 38.42
N MET A 155 -20.63 -13.55 39.31
CA MET A 155 -19.62 -14.58 39.58
C MET A 155 -20.28 -15.65 40.44
N ASN A 156 -20.92 -16.63 39.80
CA ASN A 156 -21.05 -17.96 40.42
C ASN A 156 -19.92 -18.83 39.86
N THR A 157 -18.94 -19.15 40.70
CA THR A 157 -17.60 -19.64 40.34
C THR A 157 -17.53 -21.10 39.86
N ASN A 158 -18.65 -21.76 39.54
CA ASN A 158 -18.69 -23.22 39.37
C ASN A 158 -19.01 -23.75 37.97
N GLU A 159 -19.34 -22.92 36.96
CA GLU A 159 -19.77 -23.43 35.63
C GLU A 159 -18.77 -23.27 34.48
N ALA A 160 -17.69 -22.49 34.66
CA ALA A 160 -16.71 -22.23 33.59
C ALA A 160 -15.88 -23.46 33.16
N ALA A 161 -15.99 -24.60 33.85
CA ALA A 161 -15.21 -25.81 33.57
C ALA A 161 -15.84 -26.77 32.52
N LYS A 162 -17.05 -26.48 31.99
CA LYS A 162 -17.79 -27.46 31.16
C LYS A 162 -17.68 -27.29 29.63
N PHE A 163 -17.09 -26.21 29.12
CA PHE A 163 -17.06 -25.95 27.67
C PHE A 163 -15.73 -26.34 27.02
N VAL A 164 -15.39 -27.62 27.09
CA VAL A 164 -14.36 -28.24 26.23
C VAL A 164 -14.89 -29.60 25.75
N LYS A 165 -15.57 -29.64 24.58
CA LYS A 165 -15.62 -30.81 23.68
C LYS A 165 -16.36 -30.55 22.36
N GLN A 166 -15.55 -30.59 21.30
CA GLN A 166 -15.75 -31.09 19.92
C GLN A 166 -16.76 -30.48 18.92
N PRO A 167 -16.48 -30.66 17.59
CA PRO A 167 -17.00 -29.85 16.48
C PRO A 167 -18.02 -30.60 15.59
N THR A 168 -18.85 -29.86 14.81
CA THR A 168 -19.15 -30.18 13.39
C THR A 168 -20.03 -29.12 12.69
N ALA A 169 -19.60 -28.81 11.46
CA ALA A 169 -20.33 -28.70 10.19
C ALA A 169 -21.44 -27.65 9.94
N GLY A 170 -21.30 -26.97 8.78
CA GLY A 170 -22.43 -26.54 7.93
C GLY A 170 -22.41 -25.07 7.47
N ALA A 171 -21.84 -24.80 6.29
CA ALA A 171 -22.12 -23.57 5.51
C ALA A 171 -23.51 -23.69 4.83
N PRO A 172 -24.15 -22.59 4.37
CA PRO A 172 -23.78 -22.03 3.06
C PRO A 172 -23.91 -20.50 2.90
N GLY A 173 -22.99 -19.94 2.09
CA GLY A 173 -23.28 -19.04 0.96
C GLY A 173 -23.70 -17.59 1.19
N ALA A 174 -22.77 -16.64 0.97
CA ALA A 174 -23.10 -15.37 0.31
C ALA A 174 -21.85 -14.75 -0.33
N SER A 175 -21.97 -14.48 -1.62
CA SER A 175 -20.99 -13.83 -2.50
C SER A 175 -20.80 -12.36 -2.15
N GLY A 176 -19.56 -11.89 -2.20
CA GLY A 176 -19.22 -10.49 -2.00
C GLY A 176 -17.74 -10.24 -2.24
N THR A 177 -17.33 -10.26 -3.51
CA THR A 177 -15.98 -9.94 -3.95
C THR A 177 -15.60 -8.51 -3.54
N SER A 178 -14.68 -8.37 -2.59
CA SER A 178 -14.07 -7.08 -2.25
C SER A 178 -12.68 -7.00 -2.89
N GLY A 179 -12.54 -6.07 -3.82
CA GLY A 179 -11.36 -5.88 -4.65
C GLY A 179 -10.12 -5.51 -3.85
N ILE A 180 -9.06 -6.27 -4.07
CA ILE A 180 -7.70 -6.00 -3.59
C ILE A 180 -7.18 -4.77 -4.34
N MET A 181 -6.94 -3.67 -3.63
CA MET A 181 -6.31 -2.47 -4.20
C MET A 181 -4.84 -2.77 -4.57
N GLY A 182 -4.59 -2.90 -5.88
CA GLY A 182 -3.25 -2.95 -6.44
C GLY A 182 -2.63 -1.56 -6.52
N VAL A 183 -1.46 -1.39 -5.93
CA VAL A 183 -0.55 -0.28 -6.24
C VAL A 183 0.02 -0.54 -7.63
N ALA A 184 -0.11 0.42 -8.56
CA ALA A 184 0.34 0.29 -9.93
C ALA A 184 1.87 0.07 -9.99
N MET A 185 2.29 -1.16 -10.33
CA MET A 185 3.65 -1.43 -10.78
C MET A 185 3.79 -0.85 -12.18
N GLY A 186 4.73 0.07 -12.37
CA GLY A 186 4.97 0.69 -13.68
C GLY A 186 5.26 -0.37 -14.75
N SER A 187 4.43 -0.40 -15.79
CA SER A 187 4.71 -0.86 -17.17
C SER A 187 5.58 -2.11 -17.38
N ALA A 188 5.61 -3.07 -16.45
CA ALA A 188 6.28 -4.34 -16.72
C ALA A 188 5.52 -5.08 -17.82
N ARG A 189 6.24 -5.64 -18.80
CA ARG A 189 5.66 -6.39 -19.92
C ARG A 189 6.29 -7.77 -19.99
N TYR A 190 5.57 -8.74 -20.53
CA TYR A 190 6.16 -10.02 -20.91
C TYR A 190 6.74 -9.90 -22.31
N CYS A 191 8.03 -10.17 -22.45
CA CYS A 191 8.70 -10.23 -23.74
C CYS A 191 8.51 -11.60 -24.38
N GLU A 192 8.29 -11.64 -25.69
CA GLU A 192 8.26 -12.88 -26.47
C GLU A 192 9.62 -13.07 -27.17
N GLY A 193 10.19 -14.28 -27.06
CA GLY A 193 11.40 -14.66 -27.81
C GLY A 193 12.76 -14.19 -27.26
N GLY A 194 12.83 -13.61 -26.06
CA GLY A 194 14.10 -13.27 -25.41
C GLY A 194 14.92 -14.50 -24.99
N GLN A 195 16.23 -14.33 -24.84
CA GLN A 195 17.08 -15.31 -24.13
C GLN A 195 17.25 -14.90 -22.67
N GLU A 196 17.33 -15.86 -21.75
CA GLU A 196 17.69 -15.53 -20.38
C GLU A 196 19.14 -15.05 -20.30
N LEU A 197 19.43 -14.14 -19.38
CA LEU A 197 20.78 -13.64 -19.13
C LEU A 197 21.16 -13.93 -17.69
N ILE A 198 22.31 -14.61 -17.51
CA ILE A 198 23.03 -14.68 -16.25
C ILE A 198 24.32 -13.89 -16.44
N LYS A 199 24.54 -12.88 -15.61
CA LYS A 199 25.72 -12.01 -15.67
C LYS A 199 26.36 -11.90 -14.30
N ASP A 200 27.65 -12.23 -14.24
CA ASP A 200 28.46 -12.11 -13.04
C ASP A 200 29.36 -10.86 -13.15
N PHE A 201 29.49 -10.11 -12.06
CA PHE A 201 30.36 -8.94 -11.95
C PHE A 201 30.83 -8.71 -10.51
N THR A 202 31.83 -7.85 -10.32
CA THR A 202 32.41 -7.59 -8.99
C THR A 202 31.87 -6.30 -8.39
N TYR A 203 31.67 -6.32 -7.07
CA TYR A 203 31.39 -5.15 -6.25
C TYR A 203 32.64 -4.77 -5.45
N GLU A 204 33.21 -3.62 -5.76
CA GLU A 204 34.35 -3.06 -5.05
C GLU A 204 33.91 -2.27 -3.82
N HIS A 205 34.42 -2.68 -2.65
CA HIS A 205 34.18 -1.97 -1.40
C HIS A 205 34.76 -0.55 -1.46
N PRO A 206 34.04 0.48 -0.98
CA PRO A 206 34.52 1.86 -1.00
C PRO A 206 35.87 2.08 -0.31
N SER A 207 36.21 1.23 0.68
CA SER A 207 37.48 1.35 1.41
C SER A 207 38.67 0.71 0.70
N GLY A 208 38.49 -0.16 -0.31
CA GLY A 208 39.59 -0.87 -0.99
C GLY A 208 40.35 -1.92 -0.15
N TRP A 209 40.22 -1.89 1.18
CA TRP A 209 40.87 -2.82 2.12
C TRP A 209 40.27 -4.24 2.17
N PHE A 210 39.15 -4.48 1.48
CA PHE A 210 38.47 -5.77 1.48
C PHE A 210 38.43 -6.32 0.06
N PRO A 211 38.55 -7.65 -0.12
CA PRO A 211 38.40 -8.27 -1.42
C PRO A 211 37.02 -7.95 -2.01
N PRO A 212 36.90 -7.81 -3.34
CA PRO A 212 35.62 -7.56 -3.98
C PRO A 212 34.63 -8.71 -3.76
N ASN A 213 33.36 -8.34 -3.62
CA ASN A 213 32.27 -9.32 -3.57
C ASN A 213 31.83 -9.68 -4.99
N GLY A 214 31.53 -10.96 -5.24
CA GLY A 214 30.92 -11.38 -6.50
C GLY A 214 29.42 -11.03 -6.50
N VAL A 215 28.88 -10.60 -7.64
CA VAL A 215 27.46 -10.32 -7.81
C VAL A 215 26.96 -11.10 -9.02
N ARG A 216 25.96 -11.94 -8.82
CA ARG A 216 25.27 -12.64 -9.92
C ARG A 216 23.91 -11.99 -10.18
N MET A 217 23.65 -11.66 -11.43
CA MET A 217 22.39 -11.11 -11.89
C MET A 217 21.71 -12.06 -12.88
N PHE A 218 20.42 -12.28 -12.69
CA PHE A 218 19.54 -13.05 -13.56
C PHE A 218 18.47 -12.12 -14.12
N VAL A 219 18.42 -12.04 -15.45
CA VAL A 219 17.34 -11.38 -16.19
C VAL A 219 16.56 -12.47 -16.92
N PRO A 220 15.28 -12.73 -16.56
CA PRO A 220 14.49 -13.75 -17.23
C PRO A 220 14.23 -13.35 -18.68
N LYS A 221 14.02 -14.33 -19.56
CA LYS A 221 13.69 -14.09 -20.98
C LYS A 221 12.45 -13.20 -21.14
N GLU A 222 11.50 -13.31 -20.21
CA GLU A 222 10.29 -12.51 -20.15
C GLU A 222 10.54 -11.03 -19.82
N ALA A 223 11.74 -10.65 -19.38
CA ALA A 223 12.16 -9.27 -19.09
C ALA A 223 13.23 -8.73 -20.04
N HIS A 224 13.47 -9.37 -21.19
CA HIS A 224 14.59 -9.03 -22.07
C HIS A 224 14.33 -7.89 -23.07
N CYS A 225 13.14 -7.29 -23.04
CA CYS A 225 12.74 -6.20 -23.92
C CYS A 225 12.75 -4.86 -23.16
N PRO A 226 12.96 -3.74 -23.86
CA PRO A 226 13.00 -2.42 -23.22
C PRO A 226 11.77 -2.15 -22.36
N GLY A 227 12.00 -1.75 -21.11
CA GLY A 227 10.93 -1.64 -20.11
C GLY A 227 11.45 -1.35 -18.71
N GLN A 228 10.53 -1.27 -17.76
CA GLN A 228 10.86 -1.16 -16.34
C GLN A 228 10.46 -2.46 -15.62
N TYR A 229 11.38 -3.05 -14.89
CA TYR A 229 11.16 -4.32 -14.19
C TYR A 229 11.53 -4.18 -12.72
N PRO A 230 10.82 -4.90 -11.81
CA PRO A 230 11.22 -4.97 -10.42
C PRO A 230 12.63 -5.55 -10.29
N LEU A 231 13.44 -4.98 -9.40
CA LEU A 231 14.73 -5.52 -8.98
C LEU A 231 14.58 -6.18 -7.61
N ILE A 232 14.93 -7.46 -7.52
CA ILE A 232 14.92 -8.23 -6.27
C ILE A 232 16.36 -8.61 -5.93
N ILE A 233 16.87 -8.05 -4.84
CA ILE A 233 18.20 -8.34 -4.30
C ILE A 233 18.04 -9.37 -3.18
N TYR A 234 18.60 -10.56 -3.40
CA TYR A 234 18.45 -11.73 -2.56
C TYR A 234 19.72 -11.96 -1.73
N LEU A 235 19.64 -11.73 -0.42
CA LEU A 235 20.73 -11.87 0.56
C LEU A 235 20.71 -13.27 1.18
N HIS A 236 21.71 -14.09 0.83
CA HIS A 236 21.84 -15.44 1.35
C HIS A 236 22.63 -15.50 2.67
N GLY A 237 22.46 -16.60 3.40
CA GLY A 237 23.18 -16.90 4.65
C GLY A 237 24.46 -17.72 4.51
N ASN A 238 25.10 -18.05 5.63
CA ASN A 238 26.46 -18.64 5.72
C ASN A 238 26.55 -20.16 5.75
N GLY A 239 25.46 -20.86 5.41
CA GLY A 239 25.35 -22.31 5.56
C GLY A 239 26.20 -23.16 4.60
N ILE A 240 27.14 -22.57 3.84
CA ILE A 240 27.92 -23.29 2.84
C ILE A 240 29.05 -24.09 3.53
N LYS A 241 28.68 -25.20 4.18
CA LYS A 241 29.64 -26.22 4.63
C LYS A 241 29.93 -27.27 3.55
N SER A 242 29.24 -27.23 2.41
CA SER A 242 29.42 -28.26 1.40
C SER A 242 30.60 -27.89 0.49
N LYS A 243 31.64 -28.73 0.48
CA LYS A 243 32.74 -28.69 -0.50
C LYS A 243 32.27 -28.89 -1.95
N LYS A 244 30.96 -29.08 -2.18
CA LYS A 244 30.30 -29.23 -3.48
C LYS A 244 29.64 -27.94 -3.98
N ALA A 245 29.40 -26.99 -3.10
CA ALA A 245 28.92 -25.66 -3.45
C ALA A 245 30.12 -24.76 -3.72
N GLN A 246 30.80 -25.03 -4.84
CA GLN A 246 31.19 -23.89 -5.65
C GLN A 246 29.88 -23.14 -6.04
N TYR A 247 29.96 -21.89 -6.48
CA TYR A 247 28.88 -21.22 -7.24
C TYR A 247 27.85 -20.39 -6.44
N TYR A 248 27.92 -19.07 -6.61
CA TYR A 248 26.90 -18.19 -7.18
C TYR A 248 25.42 -18.71 -7.31
N HIS A 249 24.76 -19.17 -6.26
CA HIS A 249 23.36 -19.62 -6.35
C HIS A 249 22.37 -18.53 -5.94
N PHE A 250 21.24 -18.46 -6.65
CA PHE A 250 20.06 -17.75 -6.17
C PHE A 250 19.35 -18.70 -5.20
N GLY A 251 19.43 -18.50 -3.89
CA GLY A 251 18.75 -19.36 -2.93
C GLY A 251 19.52 -19.56 -1.62
N ASP A 252 19.20 -20.63 -0.91
CA ASP A 252 19.95 -21.03 0.27
C ASP A 252 21.09 -21.99 -0.11
N GLY A 253 21.99 -22.31 0.81
CA GLY A 253 23.17 -23.16 0.52
C GLY A 253 22.84 -24.60 0.07
N GLN A 254 21.56 -24.96 -0.10
CA GLN A 254 21.10 -26.29 -0.49
C GLN A 254 20.17 -26.29 -1.73
N GLN A 255 19.53 -25.18 -2.10
CA GLN A 255 18.59 -25.12 -3.22
C GLN A 255 18.73 -23.87 -4.09
N ASP A 256 18.79 -24.07 -5.40
CA ASP A 256 18.68 -23.01 -6.40
C ASP A 256 17.20 -22.68 -6.66
N VAL A 257 16.85 -21.39 -6.60
CA VAL A 257 15.50 -20.88 -6.87
C VAL A 257 15.27 -20.59 -8.35
N LEU A 258 16.30 -20.57 -9.20
CA LEU A 258 16.15 -20.31 -10.64
C LEU A 258 15.14 -21.25 -11.32
N PRO A 259 15.11 -22.57 -11.08
CA PRO A 259 14.10 -23.45 -11.67
C PRO A 259 12.67 -23.04 -11.31
N MET A 260 12.45 -22.60 -10.06
CA MET A 260 11.15 -22.08 -9.61
C MET A 260 10.81 -20.76 -10.31
N LEU A 261 11.76 -19.83 -10.39
CA LEU A 261 11.56 -18.55 -11.08
C LEU A 261 11.22 -18.75 -12.56
N ARG A 262 11.96 -19.62 -13.26
CA ARG A 262 11.68 -19.99 -14.65
C ARG A 262 10.27 -20.57 -14.83
N ASP A 263 9.84 -21.46 -13.93
CA ASP A 263 8.49 -22.04 -13.97
C ASP A 263 7.41 -20.96 -13.79
N ILE A 264 7.54 -20.10 -12.78
CA ILE A 264 6.53 -19.09 -12.47
C ILE A 264 6.45 -18.01 -13.58
N TYR A 265 7.59 -17.58 -14.14
CA TYR A 265 7.63 -16.61 -15.22
C TYR A 265 7.08 -17.19 -16.54
N SER A 266 7.47 -18.41 -16.90
CA SER A 266 6.96 -19.05 -18.13
C SER A 266 5.45 -19.29 -18.09
N LYS A 267 4.89 -19.55 -16.90
CA LYS A 267 3.44 -19.67 -16.68
C LYS A 267 2.73 -18.32 -16.53
N LYS A 268 3.47 -17.19 -16.67
CA LYS A 268 2.95 -15.82 -16.53
C LYS A 268 2.15 -15.64 -15.25
N ARG A 269 2.60 -16.22 -14.13
CA ARG A 269 1.91 -16.12 -12.82
C ARG A 269 2.27 -14.84 -12.06
N VAL A 270 3.45 -14.28 -12.33
CA VAL A 270 3.98 -13.08 -11.65
C VAL A 270 4.71 -12.16 -12.63
N VAL A 271 4.74 -10.87 -12.32
CA VAL A 271 5.53 -9.86 -13.05
C VAL A 271 6.99 -10.33 -13.16
N PRO A 272 7.59 -10.36 -14.36
CA PRO A 272 8.98 -10.75 -14.52
C PRO A 272 9.89 -9.74 -13.81
N ALA A 273 10.82 -10.22 -12.98
CA ALA A 273 11.70 -9.40 -12.16
C ALA A 273 13.16 -9.75 -12.41
N ILE A 274 14.03 -8.74 -12.32
CA ILE A 274 15.48 -8.91 -12.33
C ILE A 274 15.88 -9.40 -10.94
N PHE A 275 16.58 -10.54 -10.89
CA PHE A 275 17.07 -11.11 -9.64
C PHE A 275 18.56 -10.90 -9.52
N VAL A 276 19.02 -10.46 -8.34
CA VAL A 276 20.44 -10.28 -8.05
C VAL A 276 20.80 -10.95 -6.73
N ALA A 277 21.85 -11.75 -6.73
CA ALA A 277 22.42 -12.39 -5.55
C ALA A 277 23.89 -11.93 -5.42
N PRO A 278 24.20 -11.01 -4.49
CA PRO A 278 25.58 -10.76 -4.08
C PRO A 278 26.12 -11.95 -3.28
N SER A 279 27.43 -12.21 -3.36
CA SER A 279 28.14 -13.35 -2.77
C SER A 279 29.50 -12.96 -2.16
N GLN A 280 29.98 -13.73 -1.19
CA GLN A 280 31.15 -13.41 -0.35
C GLN A 280 32.51 -13.55 -1.02
N THR A 281 32.62 -14.41 -2.04
CA THR A 281 33.92 -14.87 -2.51
C THR A 281 33.89 -15.12 -3.99
N TRP A 282 34.77 -14.45 -4.72
CA TRP A 282 35.18 -14.86 -6.06
C TRP A 282 36.02 -16.16 -6.03
N SER A 283 36.37 -16.73 -4.87
CA SER A 283 37.39 -17.76 -4.81
C SER A 283 37.12 -18.94 -5.76
N ASP A 284 37.88 -19.31 -6.78
CA ASP A 284 39.11 -18.90 -7.50
C ASP A 284 39.90 -17.64 -7.11
N ASN A 285 40.42 -17.61 -5.89
CA ASN A 285 41.64 -16.88 -5.59
C ASN A 285 42.70 -17.96 -5.39
N PRO A 286 43.76 -18.03 -6.22
CA PRO A 286 44.85 -18.99 -6.06
C PRO A 286 45.52 -18.94 -4.67
N ASP A 287 45.32 -17.84 -3.93
CA ASP A 287 46.05 -17.54 -2.69
C ASP A 287 45.35 -17.99 -1.39
N GLY A 288 44.25 -18.73 -1.45
CA GLY A 288 43.72 -19.49 -0.30
C GLY A 288 43.18 -18.67 0.90
N VAL A 289 42.85 -17.39 0.72
CA VAL A 289 42.36 -16.54 1.82
C VAL A 289 40.92 -16.91 2.22
N LYS A 290 40.77 -17.58 3.37
CA LYS A 290 39.47 -17.84 4.03
C LYS A 290 38.89 -16.54 4.57
N VAL A 291 37.75 -16.08 4.04
CA VAL A 291 37.01 -14.95 4.64
C VAL A 291 36.10 -15.48 5.75
N GLY A 292 36.29 -15.00 6.98
CA GLY A 292 35.54 -15.39 8.16
C GLY A 292 34.06 -14.98 8.16
N SER A 293 33.34 -15.53 9.15
CA SER A 293 31.90 -15.44 9.49
C SER A 293 31.03 -14.26 8.99
N THR A 294 29.71 -14.50 8.98
CA THR A 294 28.60 -13.61 8.55
C THR A 294 28.66 -12.13 8.93
N GLY A 295 29.41 -11.77 9.97
CA GLY A 295 29.58 -10.38 10.38
C GLY A 295 30.26 -9.52 9.32
N ALA A 296 31.06 -10.12 8.42
CA ALA A 296 31.75 -9.43 7.34
C ALA A 296 30.92 -9.29 6.04
N LEU A 297 30.02 -10.25 5.77
CA LEU A 297 29.23 -10.38 4.52
C LEU A 297 28.41 -9.15 4.16
N TRP A 298 27.57 -8.77 5.11
CA TRP A 298 26.57 -7.73 4.95
C TRP A 298 26.81 -6.59 5.94
N GLY A 299 28.03 -6.54 6.47
CA GLY A 299 28.41 -5.72 7.60
C GLY A 299 28.52 -4.24 7.27
N ASN A 300 29.21 -3.51 8.16
CA ASN A 300 29.26 -2.07 8.12
C ASN A 300 30.02 -1.45 6.91
N LYS A 301 30.55 -2.29 6.02
CA LYS A 301 31.31 -1.92 4.81
C LYS A 301 30.55 -2.16 3.51
N MET A 302 29.38 -2.79 3.57
CA MET A 302 28.51 -2.90 2.40
C MET A 302 27.77 -1.58 2.19
N ASP A 303 27.82 -1.05 0.98
CA ASP A 303 27.01 0.09 0.53
C ASP A 303 25.97 -0.42 -0.48
N PHE A 304 24.74 -0.58 0.01
CA PHE A 304 23.61 -1.07 -0.78
C PHE A 304 23.13 -0.06 -1.83
N ARG A 305 23.34 1.26 -1.63
CA ARG A 305 23.05 2.25 -2.69
C ARG A 305 24.00 2.07 -3.86
N LYS A 306 25.30 1.95 -3.56
CA LYS A 306 26.33 1.70 -4.58
C LYS A 306 26.09 0.37 -5.30
N LEU A 307 25.67 -0.68 -4.60
CA LEU A 307 25.29 -1.95 -5.23
C LEU A 307 24.13 -1.77 -6.22
N VAL A 308 23.07 -1.05 -5.83
CA VAL A 308 21.92 -0.79 -6.71
C VAL A 308 22.35 -0.01 -7.97
N GLU A 309 23.19 1.00 -7.84
CA GLU A 309 23.71 1.75 -8.99
C GLU A 309 24.58 0.87 -9.90
N LEU A 310 25.44 0.03 -9.32
CA LEU A 310 26.25 -0.92 -10.07
C LEU A 310 25.40 -1.95 -10.84
N ILE A 311 24.29 -2.42 -10.24
CA ILE A 311 23.34 -3.30 -10.92
C ILE A 311 22.73 -2.57 -12.12
N LYS A 312 22.25 -1.33 -11.94
CA LYS A 312 21.65 -0.53 -13.02
C LYS A 312 22.62 -0.33 -14.20
N GLN A 313 23.90 -0.11 -13.93
CA GLN A 313 24.95 0.03 -14.95
C GLN A 313 25.21 -1.27 -15.73
N ASN A 314 24.90 -2.42 -15.13
CA ASN A 314 25.14 -3.72 -15.73
C ASN A 314 23.93 -4.30 -16.48
N LEU A 315 22.78 -3.62 -16.45
CA LEU A 315 21.57 -4.04 -17.15
C LEU A 315 21.71 -3.94 -18.68
N PRO A 316 21.04 -4.81 -19.44
CA PRO A 316 20.95 -4.67 -20.89
C PRO A 316 20.32 -3.33 -21.30
N GLN A 317 20.69 -2.83 -22.47
CA GLN A 317 20.23 -1.55 -22.98
C GLN A 317 18.69 -1.51 -23.08
N GLY A 318 18.08 -0.44 -22.58
CA GLY A 318 16.63 -0.24 -22.59
C GLY A 318 15.88 -0.88 -21.42
N ILE A 319 16.55 -1.70 -20.61
CA ILE A 319 15.99 -2.26 -19.37
C ILE A 319 16.32 -1.33 -18.21
N THR A 320 15.30 -0.98 -17.42
CA THR A 320 15.43 -0.12 -16.23
C THR A 320 14.73 -0.74 -15.03
N VAL A 321 15.05 -0.26 -13.83
CA VAL A 321 14.48 -0.76 -12.57
C VAL A 321 13.24 0.05 -12.19
N SER A 322 12.10 -0.61 -11.98
CA SER A 322 10.86 0.04 -11.53
C SER A 322 10.75 0.15 -10.00
N SER A 323 11.31 -0.81 -9.28
CA SER A 323 11.31 -0.86 -7.82
C SER A 323 12.48 -1.70 -7.31
N VAL A 324 12.93 -1.43 -6.08
CA VAL A 324 14.00 -2.21 -5.43
C VAL A 324 13.41 -2.95 -4.23
N THR A 325 13.57 -4.26 -4.20
CA THR A 325 13.15 -5.15 -3.11
C THR A 325 14.37 -5.83 -2.53
N PHE A 326 14.52 -5.77 -1.22
CA PHE A 326 15.53 -6.56 -0.50
C PHE A 326 14.87 -7.76 0.15
N THR A 327 15.44 -8.93 -0.04
CA THR A 327 14.98 -10.13 0.64
C THR A 327 16.14 -10.97 1.13
N GLY A 328 15.93 -11.84 2.11
CA GLY A 328 16.98 -12.78 2.51
C GLY A 328 16.49 -13.95 3.35
N THR A 329 17.39 -14.92 3.51
CA THR A 329 17.15 -16.19 4.20
C THR A 329 18.36 -16.64 5.03
N SER A 330 18.13 -17.54 6.00
CA SER A 330 19.15 -18.37 6.67
C SER A 330 20.39 -17.62 7.17
N GLY A 331 20.23 -16.36 7.60
CA GLY A 331 21.35 -15.51 8.02
C GLY A 331 21.88 -14.54 6.98
N GLY A 332 21.05 -14.06 6.04
CA GLY A 332 21.26 -12.88 5.17
C GLY A 332 21.47 -11.54 5.90
N GLY A 333 22.12 -11.61 7.07
CA GLY A 333 22.41 -10.56 8.05
C GLY A 333 21.20 -10.20 8.92
N CYS A 334 21.25 -10.66 10.17
CA CYS A 334 20.28 -10.36 11.23
C CYS A 334 20.95 -9.66 12.41
N GLY A 335 21.82 -8.71 12.10
CA GLY A 335 22.36 -7.74 13.05
C GLY A 335 21.81 -6.35 12.72
N VAL A 336 21.66 -5.51 13.73
CA VAL A 336 21.20 -4.11 13.57
C VAL A 336 22.16 -3.23 12.76
N TYR A 337 23.32 -3.76 12.36
CA TYR A 337 24.29 -3.08 11.51
C TYR A 337 24.64 -3.86 10.24
N ASN A 338 23.86 -4.91 9.91
CA ASN A 338 24.15 -5.74 8.75
C ASN A 338 22.88 -6.24 8.03
N GLY A 339 23.08 -6.83 6.85
CA GLY A 339 22.05 -7.60 6.13
C GLY A 339 20.89 -6.79 5.61
N ILE A 340 19.72 -7.44 5.63
CA ILE A 340 18.44 -6.85 5.28
C ILE A 340 18.25 -5.55 6.06
N TYR A 341 18.52 -5.54 7.37
CA TYR A 341 18.32 -4.37 8.22
C TYR A 341 19.13 -3.15 7.75
N ARG A 342 20.42 -3.35 7.44
CA ARG A 342 21.28 -2.30 6.93
C ARG A 342 20.84 -1.81 5.55
N ALA A 343 20.37 -2.72 4.69
CA ALA A 343 19.80 -2.34 3.39
C ALA A 343 18.62 -1.36 3.55
N LEU A 344 17.77 -1.55 4.57
CA LEU A 344 16.67 -0.63 4.88
C LEU A 344 17.14 0.74 5.31
N GLN A 345 18.18 0.80 6.13
CA GLN A 345 18.73 2.08 6.59
C GLN A 345 19.36 2.87 5.44
N GLN A 346 20.05 2.17 4.53
CA GLN A 346 20.73 2.80 3.41
C GLN A 346 19.79 3.10 2.25
N VAL A 347 18.74 2.30 2.05
CA VAL A 347 17.78 2.42 0.94
C VAL A 347 16.34 2.44 1.50
N PRO A 348 15.97 3.49 2.26
CA PRO A 348 14.62 3.65 2.82
C PRO A 348 13.53 3.72 1.76
N GLU A 349 13.88 4.06 0.51
CA GLU A 349 13.00 4.03 -0.66
C GLU A 349 12.71 2.61 -1.21
N SER A 350 13.19 1.55 -0.54
CA SER A 350 12.91 0.18 -0.96
C SER A 350 11.40 -0.08 -0.99
N TYR A 351 10.93 -0.68 -2.10
CA TYR A 351 9.52 -0.98 -2.30
C TYR A 351 9.05 -2.08 -1.35
N MET A 352 9.91 -3.06 -1.08
CA MET A 352 9.58 -4.22 -0.29
C MET A 352 10.76 -4.82 0.46
N ILE A 353 10.41 -5.48 1.56
CA ILE A 353 11.28 -6.27 2.41
C ILE A 353 10.73 -7.69 2.51
N GLY A 354 11.52 -8.69 2.14
CA GLY A 354 11.17 -10.10 2.28
C GLY A 354 12.07 -10.81 3.30
N ALA A 355 11.53 -11.33 4.40
CA ALA A 355 12.29 -12.14 5.35
C ALA A 355 11.75 -13.58 5.36
N PHE A 356 12.59 -14.54 4.95
CA PHE A 356 12.22 -15.95 4.90
C PHE A 356 13.09 -16.76 5.84
N ASP A 357 12.48 -17.26 6.91
CA ASP A 357 13.14 -18.14 7.88
C ASP A 357 14.44 -17.54 8.44
N THR A 358 14.39 -16.24 8.80
CA THR A 358 15.56 -15.49 9.25
C THR A 358 15.17 -14.34 10.18
N CYS A 359 16.11 -13.86 10.99
CA CYS A 359 15.96 -12.66 11.83
C CYS A 359 14.89 -12.75 12.92
N PHE A 360 14.86 -13.91 13.58
CA PHE A 360 13.97 -14.26 14.68
C PHE A 360 14.27 -13.55 16.02
N ASN A 361 14.30 -12.21 16.03
CA ASN A 361 14.53 -11.41 17.24
C ASN A 361 13.45 -10.31 17.37
N PRO A 362 12.93 -10.03 18.58
CA PRO A 362 11.98 -8.94 18.85
C PRO A 362 12.34 -7.58 18.22
N VAL A 363 13.63 -7.25 18.14
CA VAL A 363 14.13 -6.03 17.50
C VAL A 363 13.79 -6.00 16.01
N PHE A 364 13.95 -7.11 15.29
CA PHE A 364 13.59 -7.21 13.87
C PHE A 364 12.08 -7.20 13.68
N ALA A 365 11.30 -7.86 14.53
CA ALA A 365 9.85 -7.81 14.46
C ALA A 365 9.32 -6.37 14.61
N ARG A 366 9.85 -5.59 15.57
CA ARG A 366 9.53 -4.16 15.72
C ARG A 366 9.95 -3.35 14.50
N THR A 367 11.11 -3.66 13.94
CA THR A 367 11.63 -2.97 12.76
C THR A 367 10.78 -3.22 11.53
N PHE A 368 10.45 -4.48 11.23
CA PHE A 368 9.58 -4.85 10.13
C PHE A 368 8.24 -4.14 10.23
N LYS A 369 7.64 -4.10 11.42
CA LYS A 369 6.43 -3.31 11.65
C LYS A 369 6.59 -1.81 11.46
N SER A 370 7.70 -1.23 11.90
CA SER A 370 7.96 0.19 11.70
C SER A 370 8.11 0.53 10.22
N ASN A 371 8.75 -0.36 9.43
CA ASN A 371 8.97 -0.15 8.00
C ASN A 371 7.73 -0.42 7.15
N ALA A 372 6.74 -1.16 7.67
CA ALA A 372 5.44 -1.34 7.02
C ALA A 372 4.67 -0.02 6.75
N LYS A 373 5.13 1.09 7.35
CA LYS A 373 4.61 2.44 7.09
C LYS A 373 5.08 3.02 5.74
N THR A 374 6.21 2.56 5.22
CA THR A 374 6.89 3.13 4.04
C THR A 374 7.18 2.13 2.95
N SER A 375 7.26 0.84 3.30
CA SER A 375 7.62 -0.25 2.42
C SER A 375 6.70 -1.43 2.66
N LYS A 376 6.49 -2.26 1.64
CA LYS A 376 5.81 -3.54 1.83
C LYS A 376 6.71 -4.48 2.61
N VAL A 377 6.13 -5.30 3.47
CA VAL A 377 6.86 -6.26 4.28
C VAL A 377 6.21 -7.61 4.13
N PHE A 378 7.00 -8.59 3.68
CA PHE A 378 6.61 -9.98 3.60
C PHE A 378 7.50 -10.80 4.51
N VAL A 379 6.88 -11.56 5.39
CA VAL A 379 7.60 -12.31 6.41
C VAL A 379 7.05 -13.72 6.46
N LEU A 380 7.92 -14.73 6.36
CA LEU A 380 7.51 -16.13 6.41
C LEU A 380 8.46 -16.97 7.27
N TYR A 381 7.89 -17.81 8.14
CA TYR A 381 8.64 -18.63 9.10
C TYR A 381 8.15 -20.08 9.17
N GLY A 382 8.99 -20.98 9.66
CA GLY A 382 8.56 -22.31 10.11
C GLY A 382 7.72 -22.24 11.39
N THR A 383 6.71 -23.10 11.54
CA THR A 383 5.86 -23.17 12.75
C THR A 383 6.65 -23.53 14.02
N MET A 384 7.70 -24.34 13.90
CA MET A 384 8.56 -24.72 15.04
C MET A 384 9.44 -23.56 15.54
N ASP A 385 9.81 -22.63 14.66
CA ASP A 385 10.64 -21.48 15.02
C ASP A 385 9.84 -20.36 15.69
N MET A 386 8.55 -20.23 15.35
CA MET A 386 7.67 -19.25 16.01
C MET A 386 7.20 -19.72 17.38
N SER A 387 6.86 -21.01 17.54
CA SER A 387 6.40 -21.55 18.83
C SER A 387 7.45 -21.48 19.94
N SER A 388 8.74 -21.55 19.57
CA SER A 388 9.87 -21.37 20.50
C SER A 388 10.16 -19.89 20.82
N ARG A 389 9.48 -18.93 20.19
CA ARG A 389 9.77 -17.49 20.29
C ARG A 389 8.48 -16.65 20.44
N PRO A 390 7.76 -16.81 21.55
CA PRO A 390 6.43 -16.21 21.73
C PRO A 390 6.45 -14.67 21.72
N GLU A 391 7.54 -14.03 22.17
CA GLU A 391 7.66 -12.56 22.10
C GLU A 391 7.77 -12.04 20.67
N PHE A 392 8.60 -12.70 19.87
CA PHE A 392 8.78 -12.38 18.46
C PHE A 392 7.47 -12.55 17.68
N GLN A 393 6.81 -13.68 17.86
CA GLN A 393 5.50 -13.97 17.28
C GLN A 393 4.46 -12.91 17.66
N ARG A 394 4.31 -12.60 18.95
CA ARG A 394 3.36 -11.60 19.42
C ARG A 394 3.61 -10.23 18.80
N ILE A 395 4.88 -9.82 18.68
CA ILE A 395 5.21 -8.53 18.07
C ILE A 395 4.86 -8.53 16.59
N LEU A 396 5.06 -9.62 15.85
CA LEU A 396 4.69 -9.70 14.44
C LEU A 396 3.17 -9.72 14.23
N GLU A 397 2.41 -10.37 15.10
CA GLU A 397 0.95 -10.56 14.98
C GLU A 397 0.11 -9.42 15.62
N ALA A 398 0.70 -8.56 16.46
CA ALA A 398 -0.06 -7.48 17.08
C ALA A 398 -0.74 -6.53 16.05
N ASN A 399 -2.01 -6.20 16.22
CA ASN A 399 -2.74 -5.30 15.31
C ASN A 399 -2.90 -5.79 13.84
N THR A 400 -2.63 -7.07 13.54
CA THR A 400 -3.05 -7.68 12.27
C THR A 400 -4.46 -8.25 12.44
N LYS A 401 -5.35 -8.01 11.47
CA LYS A 401 -6.81 -8.18 11.68
C LYS A 401 -7.44 -9.38 10.95
N THR A 402 -6.70 -10.10 10.11
CA THR A 402 -7.32 -11.05 9.17
C THR A 402 -6.50 -12.31 8.97
N GLU A 403 -7.15 -13.47 9.13
CA GLU A 403 -6.74 -14.70 8.46
C GLU A 403 -6.76 -14.46 6.94
N CYS A 404 -5.70 -14.88 6.25
CA CYS A 404 -5.55 -14.58 4.83
C CYS A 404 -6.67 -15.21 3.98
N PRO A 405 -7.18 -14.50 2.96
CA PRO A 405 -8.23 -15.03 2.09
C PRO A 405 -7.74 -16.25 1.31
N THR A 406 -8.60 -17.27 1.26
CA THR A 406 -8.43 -18.55 0.54
C THR A 406 -8.25 -18.39 -0.98
N GLU A 407 -8.53 -17.19 -1.53
CA GLU A 407 -8.52 -16.90 -2.98
C GLU A 407 -7.15 -16.60 -3.59
N THR A 408 -6.11 -16.41 -2.77
CA THR A 408 -4.73 -16.39 -3.30
C THR A 408 -4.26 -17.84 -3.35
N GLY A 409 -3.64 -18.32 -4.44
CA GLY A 409 -3.15 -19.71 -4.60
C GLY A 409 -2.10 -20.23 -3.58
N VAL A 410 -2.05 -19.58 -2.42
CA VAL A 410 -1.39 -19.82 -1.13
C VAL A 410 -1.74 -21.19 -0.52
N GLU A 411 -2.95 -21.72 -0.73
CA GLU A 411 -3.41 -22.97 -0.08
C GLU A 411 -2.63 -24.23 -0.51
N LYS A 412 -1.98 -24.24 -1.69
CA LYS A 412 -1.18 -25.39 -2.14
C LYS A 412 0.22 -25.48 -1.49
N GLY A 413 0.65 -24.47 -0.72
CA GLY A 413 2.02 -24.33 -0.22
C GLY A 413 2.28 -24.77 1.23
N GLY A 414 1.27 -25.29 1.96
CA GLY A 414 1.47 -25.75 3.34
C GLY A 414 1.64 -24.62 4.38
N MET A 415 1.15 -23.41 4.09
CA MET A 415 0.98 -22.35 5.09
C MET A 415 -0.09 -22.74 6.12
N VAL A 416 0.19 -22.49 7.40
CA VAL A 416 -0.68 -22.88 8.53
C VAL A 416 -1.43 -21.68 9.06
N ASN A 417 -0.72 -20.59 9.38
CA ASN A 417 -1.30 -19.32 9.84
C ASN A 417 -0.77 -18.17 9.00
N CYS A 418 -1.60 -17.16 8.78
CA CYS A 418 -1.27 -16.01 7.96
C CYS A 418 -2.03 -14.77 8.45
N PHE A 419 -1.32 -13.64 8.50
CA PHE A 419 -1.77 -12.40 9.08
C PHE A 419 -1.39 -11.22 8.17
N THR A 420 -2.33 -10.30 7.99
CA THR A 420 -2.09 -9.05 7.25
C THR A 420 -2.58 -7.84 8.05
N ASP A 421 -1.95 -6.68 7.82
CA ASP A 421 -2.51 -5.42 8.24
C ASP A 421 -3.67 -4.98 7.33
N THR A 422 -4.46 -4.01 7.79
CA THR A 422 -5.61 -3.48 7.03
C THR A 422 -5.19 -2.71 5.78
N ALA A 423 -3.95 -2.22 5.72
CA ALA A 423 -3.41 -1.50 4.58
C ALA A 423 -2.83 -2.43 3.50
N GLY A 424 -2.71 -3.74 3.77
CA GLY A 424 -2.08 -4.72 2.88
C GLY A 424 -0.58 -4.47 2.64
N GLN A 425 0.07 -3.71 3.52
CA GLN A 425 1.50 -3.38 3.47
C GLN A 425 2.32 -4.39 4.25
N TYR A 426 1.73 -5.10 5.21
CA TYR A 426 2.43 -5.99 6.11
C TYR A 426 1.81 -7.39 6.07
N PHE A 427 2.62 -8.38 5.71
CA PHE A 427 2.22 -9.78 5.63
C PHE A 427 3.16 -10.65 6.47
N VAL A 428 2.58 -11.50 7.32
CA VAL A 428 3.30 -12.50 8.12
C VAL A 428 2.61 -13.85 7.95
N GLY A 429 3.37 -14.90 7.68
CA GLY A 429 2.84 -16.26 7.63
C GLY A 429 3.75 -17.30 8.29
N THR A 430 3.16 -18.47 8.55
CA THR A 430 3.86 -19.67 9.04
C THR A 430 3.64 -20.85 8.11
N MET A 431 4.63 -21.74 8.00
CA MET A 431 4.52 -22.99 7.23
C MET A 431 4.68 -24.23 8.11
N LYS A 432 3.94 -25.29 7.74
CA LYS A 432 3.85 -26.56 8.49
C LYS A 432 5.13 -27.39 8.46
N GLN A 433 5.98 -27.17 7.46
CA GLN A 433 7.13 -28.02 7.16
C GLN A 433 8.35 -27.65 8.01
N PRO A 434 9.14 -28.63 8.49
CA PRO A 434 10.39 -28.38 9.18
C PRO A 434 11.53 -28.19 8.17
N TRP A 435 12.45 -27.25 8.45
CA TRP A 435 13.77 -27.02 7.83
C TRP A 435 13.91 -25.96 6.71
N HIS A 436 14.77 -24.98 7.01
CA HIS A 436 15.31 -23.80 6.32
C HIS A 436 15.22 -23.69 4.77
N SER A 437 15.49 -24.74 4.00
CA SER A 437 15.65 -24.61 2.55
C SER A 437 14.35 -24.50 1.77
N ASN A 438 13.34 -25.26 2.18
CA ASN A 438 12.02 -25.20 1.55
C ASN A 438 11.29 -23.90 1.91
N ALA A 439 11.62 -23.31 3.07
CA ALA A 439 10.99 -22.09 3.52
C ALA A 439 11.44 -20.86 2.72
N ALA A 440 12.71 -20.82 2.34
CA ALA A 440 13.27 -19.77 1.49
C ALA A 440 12.61 -19.74 0.10
N ARG A 441 12.52 -20.91 -0.55
CA ARG A 441 11.89 -21.06 -1.86
C ARG A 441 10.40 -20.75 -1.81
N ALA A 442 9.67 -21.37 -0.87
CA ALA A 442 8.23 -21.17 -0.73
C ALA A 442 7.93 -19.71 -0.36
N GLY A 443 8.71 -19.12 0.54
CA GLY A 443 8.60 -17.70 0.89
C GLY A 443 8.76 -16.78 -0.30
N LEU A 444 9.79 -17.02 -1.12
CA LEU A 444 10.03 -16.23 -2.31
C LEU A 444 8.88 -16.38 -3.32
N GLU A 445 8.43 -17.60 -3.60
CA GLU A 445 7.30 -17.86 -4.50
C GLU A 445 6.04 -17.13 -4.02
N GLN A 446 5.72 -17.22 -2.72
CA GLN A 446 4.52 -16.62 -2.15
C GLN A 446 4.59 -15.09 -2.14
N MET A 447 5.76 -14.52 -1.84
CA MET A 447 6.00 -13.08 -1.94
C MET A 447 5.77 -12.58 -3.37
N LEU A 448 6.31 -13.29 -4.36
CA LEU A 448 6.13 -12.95 -5.78
C LEU A 448 4.67 -13.03 -6.19
N LEU A 449 3.96 -14.11 -5.84
CA LEU A 449 2.55 -14.29 -6.16
C LEU A 449 1.65 -13.23 -5.51
N LYS A 450 1.94 -12.86 -4.25
CA LYS A 450 1.13 -11.92 -3.50
C LYS A 450 1.30 -10.50 -4.00
N PHE A 451 2.55 -10.10 -4.20
CA PHE A 451 2.87 -8.69 -4.39
C PHE A 451 3.27 -8.31 -5.79
N PHE A 452 3.68 -9.27 -6.62
CA PHE A 452 3.99 -9.09 -8.02
C PHE A 452 3.04 -9.94 -8.89
N PRO A 453 1.72 -9.97 -8.65
CA PRO A 453 0.83 -10.87 -9.38
C PRO A 453 0.82 -10.51 -10.87
N ALA A 454 0.58 -11.47 -11.74
CA ALA A 454 0.45 -11.20 -13.17
C ALA A 454 -0.69 -10.20 -13.49
N SER A 455 -1.69 -10.04 -12.63
CA SER A 455 -2.71 -8.99 -12.76
C SER A 455 -2.16 -7.57 -12.53
N ALA A 456 -1.01 -7.43 -11.88
CA ALA A 456 -0.26 -6.17 -11.77
C ALA A 456 0.56 -5.87 -13.03
N VAL A 457 0.79 -6.86 -13.89
CA VAL A 457 1.13 -6.61 -15.29
C VAL A 457 -0.14 -6.06 -15.90
N SER A 458 -0.14 -4.77 -16.24
CA SER A 458 -1.20 -4.21 -17.06
C SER A 458 -1.43 -5.19 -18.22
N ALA A 459 -2.67 -5.64 -18.42
CA ALA A 459 -3.09 -6.28 -19.66
C ALA A 459 -2.52 -5.47 -20.85
N PRO A 460 -2.46 -6.01 -22.08
CA PRO A 460 -2.25 -5.18 -23.26
C PRO A 460 -3.44 -4.21 -23.48
N GLY A 461 -3.88 -3.48 -22.46
CA GLY A 461 -4.13 -2.06 -22.61
C GLY A 461 -2.88 -1.49 -23.25
N VAL A 462 -3.04 -1.17 -24.53
CA VAL A 462 -2.17 -0.33 -25.33
C VAL A 462 -1.26 0.46 -24.42
N ALA A 463 0.05 0.26 -24.58
CA ALA A 463 1.01 1.30 -24.25
C ALA A 463 0.35 2.63 -24.61
N GLY A 464 -0.21 3.36 -23.63
CA GLY A 464 -0.47 4.75 -23.85
C GLY A 464 0.93 5.25 -24.11
N ASN A 465 1.27 5.44 -25.40
CA ASN A 465 2.62 5.81 -25.81
C ASN A 465 2.95 6.99 -24.90
N LYS A 466 3.92 6.78 -23.99
CA LYS A 466 4.40 7.86 -23.13
C LYS A 466 4.62 9.05 -24.03
N ILE A 467 4.25 10.21 -23.55
CA ILE A 467 4.32 11.42 -24.36
C ILE A 467 5.78 11.60 -24.77
N VAL A 468 6.03 11.55 -26.08
CA VAL A 468 7.38 11.65 -26.62
C VAL A 468 7.80 13.10 -26.56
N CYS A 469 8.93 13.37 -25.93
CA CYS A 469 9.51 14.70 -25.87
C CYS A 469 9.89 15.17 -27.27
N GLY A 470 9.57 16.41 -27.59
CA GLY A 470 9.85 16.97 -28.91
C GLY A 470 9.13 18.29 -29.18
N PRO A 471 9.42 18.95 -30.31
CA PRO A 471 8.88 20.25 -30.68
C PRO A 471 7.34 20.34 -30.67
N ASP A 472 6.68 19.23 -30.96
CA ASP A 472 5.21 19.16 -31.01
C ASP A 472 4.58 19.04 -29.61
N THR A 473 5.35 18.69 -28.58
CA THR A 473 4.85 18.49 -27.22
C THR A 473 4.73 19.84 -26.49
N LYS A 474 3.49 20.34 -26.39
CA LYS A 474 3.12 21.61 -25.77
C LYS A 474 2.24 21.36 -24.55
N ILE A 475 2.82 21.57 -23.38
CA ILE A 475 2.26 21.20 -22.07
C ILE A 475 1.65 22.43 -21.38
N ALA A 476 0.39 22.35 -21.00
CA ALA A 476 -0.26 23.31 -20.11
C ALA A 476 -0.24 22.78 -18.67
N ALA A 477 0.54 23.41 -17.79
CA ALA A 477 0.50 23.14 -16.36
C ALA A 477 -0.57 24.01 -15.71
N VAL A 478 -1.69 23.42 -15.26
CA VAL A 478 -2.89 24.09 -14.75
C VAL A 478 -3.03 23.85 -13.25
N GLY A 479 -3.23 24.91 -12.47
CA GLY A 479 -3.37 24.75 -11.02
C GLY A 479 -3.47 26.04 -10.22
N ASP A 480 -3.08 25.96 -8.96
CA ASP A 480 -3.10 27.07 -8.00
C ASP A 480 -1.71 27.73 -7.82
N SER A 481 -1.40 28.25 -6.62
CA SER A 481 -0.13 28.90 -6.30
C SER A 481 1.08 27.99 -6.49
N ILE A 482 0.94 26.68 -6.25
CA ILE A 482 2.01 25.71 -6.49
C ILE A 482 2.34 25.66 -7.99
N THR A 483 1.32 25.74 -8.85
CA THR A 483 1.51 25.80 -10.30
C THR A 483 1.93 27.19 -10.79
N ASN A 484 1.50 28.25 -10.11
CA ASN A 484 1.87 29.62 -10.45
C ASN A 484 3.38 29.91 -10.23
N ASP A 485 4.02 29.22 -9.28
CA ASP A 485 5.49 29.28 -9.14
C ASP A 485 6.15 28.89 -10.48
N GLY A 486 5.65 27.80 -11.10
CA GLY A 486 6.03 27.37 -12.43
C GLY A 486 7.38 26.63 -12.52
N ARG A 487 8.10 26.48 -11.40
CA ARG A 487 9.37 25.74 -11.38
C ARG A 487 9.24 24.31 -11.87
N TYR A 488 8.24 23.55 -11.41
CA TYR A 488 8.11 22.16 -11.87
C TYR A 488 7.85 22.08 -13.39
N ALA A 489 7.08 23.01 -13.95
CA ALA A 489 6.83 23.05 -15.39
C ALA A 489 8.11 23.40 -16.17
N SER A 490 8.88 24.38 -15.68
CA SER A 490 10.19 24.75 -16.26
C SER A 490 11.19 23.60 -16.20
N ILE A 491 11.28 22.90 -15.06
CA ILE A 491 12.15 21.73 -14.88
C ILE A 491 11.70 20.58 -15.78
N LEU A 492 10.40 20.31 -15.87
CA LEU A 492 9.85 19.29 -16.76
C LEU A 492 10.20 19.56 -18.23
N ALA A 493 10.12 20.81 -18.68
CA ALA A 493 10.54 21.18 -20.04
C ALA A 493 12.04 20.92 -20.28
N LYS A 494 12.90 21.15 -19.27
CA LYS A 494 14.34 20.80 -19.36
C LYS A 494 14.56 19.29 -19.41
N MET A 495 13.77 18.51 -18.65
CA MET A 495 13.83 17.05 -18.66
C MET A 495 13.26 16.44 -19.96
N CYS A 496 12.46 17.21 -20.70
CA CYS A 496 11.77 16.77 -21.91
C CYS A 496 12.17 17.64 -23.13
N PRO A 497 13.40 17.47 -23.66
CA PRO A 497 14.00 18.35 -24.66
C PRO A 497 13.11 18.57 -25.88
N GLY A 498 13.12 19.79 -26.41
CA GLY A 498 12.28 20.22 -27.53
C GLY A 498 10.83 20.54 -27.15
N SER A 499 10.34 20.06 -26.01
CA SER A 499 8.98 20.34 -25.55
C SER A 499 8.87 21.73 -24.90
N LYS A 500 7.66 22.29 -24.88
CA LYS A 500 7.37 23.56 -24.20
C LYS A 500 6.34 23.36 -23.10
N ALA A 501 6.69 23.70 -21.86
CA ALA A 501 5.74 23.71 -20.75
C ALA A 501 5.42 25.14 -20.29
N THR A 502 4.14 25.47 -20.23
CA THR A 502 3.65 26.79 -19.82
C THR A 502 2.87 26.69 -18.52
N LYS A 503 3.22 27.54 -17.55
CA LYS A 503 2.46 27.67 -16.30
C LYS A 503 1.14 28.41 -16.54
N ASN A 504 0.06 27.87 -16.01
CA ASN A 504 -1.29 28.41 -16.01
C ASN A 504 -1.85 28.23 -14.58
N GLY A 505 -1.20 28.86 -13.60
CA GLY A 505 -1.61 28.79 -12.20
C GLY A 505 -1.95 30.17 -11.63
N GLU A 506 -2.78 30.20 -10.59
CA GLU A 506 -3.14 31.44 -9.88
C GLU A 506 -3.18 31.24 -8.37
N VAL A 507 -2.73 32.26 -7.63
CA VAL A 507 -2.63 32.20 -6.17
C VAL A 507 -4.01 32.20 -5.52
N GLY A 508 -4.26 31.23 -4.63
CA GLY A 508 -5.48 31.13 -3.82
C GLY A 508 -6.73 30.67 -4.58
N TRP A 509 -6.61 30.26 -5.84
CA TRP A 509 -7.75 29.78 -6.63
C TRP A 509 -8.08 28.33 -6.29
N GLN A 510 -9.36 28.07 -6.08
CA GLN A 510 -9.95 26.75 -5.89
C GLN A 510 -10.23 26.08 -7.25
N THR A 511 -10.56 24.79 -7.23
CA THR A 511 -10.88 24.00 -8.44
C THR A 511 -11.95 24.66 -9.34
N SER A 512 -12.97 25.30 -8.76
CA SER A 512 -14.03 26.00 -9.49
C SER A 512 -13.52 27.21 -10.28
N ALA A 513 -12.63 28.00 -9.70
CA ALA A 513 -12.01 29.15 -10.35
C ALA A 513 -10.98 28.71 -11.39
N ILE A 514 -10.19 27.67 -11.09
CA ILE A 514 -9.23 27.09 -12.05
C ILE A 514 -9.96 26.60 -13.30
N LEU A 515 -11.05 25.84 -13.14
CA LEU A 515 -11.87 25.38 -14.26
C LEU A 515 -12.42 26.54 -15.10
N SER A 516 -13.09 27.50 -14.46
CA SER A 516 -13.83 28.55 -15.18
C SER A 516 -12.96 29.68 -15.73
N LYS A 517 -11.82 30.00 -15.09
CA LYS A 517 -11.00 31.17 -15.41
C LYS A 517 -9.60 30.85 -15.92
N ILE A 518 -9.15 29.60 -15.78
CA ILE A 518 -7.88 29.14 -16.36
C ILE A 518 -8.14 28.14 -17.47
N LEU A 519 -8.65 26.95 -17.15
CA LEU A 519 -8.69 25.85 -18.10
C LEU A 519 -9.52 26.24 -19.34
N ARG A 520 -10.77 26.66 -19.15
CA ARG A 520 -11.65 27.03 -20.26
C ARG A 520 -11.08 28.18 -21.12
N PRO A 521 -10.81 29.37 -20.59
CA PRO A 521 -10.37 30.48 -21.44
C PRO A 521 -8.91 30.40 -21.91
N ARG A 522 -7.97 29.96 -21.06
CA ARG A 522 -6.52 30.05 -21.34
C ARG A 522 -5.94 28.78 -21.99
N VAL A 523 -6.60 27.62 -21.82
CA VAL A 523 -6.09 26.33 -22.32
C VAL A 523 -6.99 25.77 -23.41
N LEU A 524 -8.31 25.75 -23.20
CA LEU A 524 -9.26 25.14 -24.14
C LEU A 524 -9.64 26.08 -25.28
N GLN A 525 -9.93 27.36 -24.99
CA GLN A 525 -10.40 28.35 -25.97
C GLN A 525 -9.26 29.02 -26.74
N ASP A 526 -8.13 29.33 -26.08
CA ASP A 526 -6.97 29.93 -26.75
C ASP A 526 -6.19 28.88 -27.57
N LYS A 527 -6.71 28.55 -28.75
CA LYS A 527 -6.10 27.59 -29.68
C LYS A 527 -4.73 28.05 -30.19
N SER A 528 -4.38 29.34 -30.09
CA SER A 528 -3.07 29.85 -30.53
C SER A 528 -1.90 29.23 -29.76
N LYS A 529 -2.16 28.74 -28.53
CA LYS A 529 -1.14 28.06 -27.72
C LYS A 529 -0.86 26.64 -28.19
N GLY A 530 -1.83 25.99 -28.84
CA GLY A 530 -1.70 24.65 -29.42
C GLY A 530 -1.32 23.56 -28.41
N TYR A 531 -1.80 23.64 -27.16
CA TYR A 531 -1.53 22.61 -26.16
C TYR A 531 -2.09 21.25 -26.59
N ASN A 532 -1.27 20.21 -26.41
CA ASN A 532 -1.66 18.81 -26.64
C ASN A 532 -1.46 17.93 -25.40
N VAL A 533 -0.95 18.50 -24.31
CA VAL A 533 -0.84 17.87 -23.00
C VAL A 533 -1.29 18.87 -21.94
N VAL A 534 -2.06 18.39 -20.96
CA VAL A 534 -2.43 19.18 -19.78
C VAL A 534 -2.05 18.43 -18.51
N ILE A 535 -1.45 19.16 -17.56
CA ILE A 535 -1.21 18.69 -16.19
C ILE A 535 -2.15 19.46 -15.28
N ILE A 536 -2.94 18.77 -14.46
CA ILE A 536 -3.86 19.40 -13.52
C ILE A 536 -3.39 19.10 -12.09
N ALA A 537 -2.82 20.12 -11.46
CA ALA A 537 -2.36 20.13 -10.07
C ALA A 537 -3.15 21.19 -9.28
N ALA A 538 -4.32 20.78 -8.78
CA ALA A 538 -5.30 21.64 -8.15
C ALA A 538 -5.99 20.97 -6.96
N GLY A 539 -6.53 21.77 -6.04
CA GLY A 539 -7.40 21.31 -4.96
C GLY A 539 -6.92 21.67 -3.55
N VAL A 540 -5.67 22.10 -3.37
CA VAL A 540 -5.15 22.43 -2.03
C VAL A 540 -5.89 23.62 -1.43
N ASN A 541 -6.25 24.62 -2.26
CA ASN A 541 -7.03 25.77 -1.81
C ASN A 541 -8.48 25.41 -1.43
N ASP A 542 -9.06 24.37 -2.02
CA ASP A 542 -10.36 23.86 -1.62
C ASP A 542 -10.29 23.28 -0.19
N MET A 543 -9.15 22.65 0.16
CA MET A 543 -8.89 22.13 1.52
C MET A 543 -8.70 23.24 2.55
N THR A 544 -8.36 24.46 2.12
CA THR A 544 -8.24 25.61 3.03
C THR A 544 -9.59 26.12 3.53
N GLN A 545 -10.71 25.70 2.93
CA GLN A 545 -12.05 26.05 3.41
C GLN A 545 -12.36 25.39 4.76
N LYS A 546 -13.20 26.05 5.59
CA LYS A 546 -13.61 25.53 6.90
C LYS A 546 -14.24 24.13 6.80
N GLN A 547 -15.01 23.89 5.74
CA GLN A 547 -15.61 22.60 5.39
C GLN A 547 -15.42 22.34 3.90
N PRO A 548 -14.39 21.57 3.50
CA PRO A 548 -14.16 21.24 2.09
C PRO A 548 -15.30 20.37 1.54
N ALA A 549 -15.93 20.82 0.45
CA ALA A 549 -16.99 20.09 -0.22
C ALA A 549 -16.41 19.07 -1.22
N VAL A 550 -16.02 17.89 -0.70
CA VAL A 550 -15.33 16.81 -1.45
C VAL A 550 -15.97 16.52 -2.81
N GLU A 551 -17.30 16.42 -2.85
CA GLU A 551 -18.06 16.09 -4.06
C GLU A 551 -17.96 17.20 -5.12
N SER A 552 -17.92 18.47 -4.69
CA SER A 552 -17.74 19.62 -5.59
C SER A 552 -16.32 19.64 -6.16
N ILE A 553 -15.31 19.35 -5.34
CA ILE A 553 -13.91 19.26 -5.74
C ILE A 553 -13.74 18.16 -6.80
N ILE A 554 -14.27 16.96 -6.51
CA ILE A 554 -14.28 15.82 -7.43
C ILE A 554 -14.98 16.19 -8.75
N LYS A 555 -16.16 16.81 -8.68
CA LYS A 555 -16.91 17.22 -9.87
C LYS A 555 -16.12 18.22 -10.73
N ASN A 556 -15.48 19.22 -10.12
CA ASN A 556 -14.69 20.20 -10.85
C ASN A 556 -13.45 19.55 -11.49
N LEU A 557 -12.73 18.69 -10.76
CA LEU A 557 -11.60 17.92 -11.29
C LEU A 557 -12.01 17.03 -12.45
N GLN A 558 -13.09 16.25 -12.30
CA GLN A 558 -13.60 15.39 -13.37
C GLN A 558 -13.99 16.20 -14.61
N THR A 559 -14.64 17.36 -14.43
CA THR A 559 -14.99 18.27 -15.54
C THR A 559 -13.72 18.76 -16.25
N MET A 560 -12.68 19.11 -15.50
CA MET A 560 -11.40 19.53 -16.08
C MET A 560 -10.75 18.41 -16.90
N TYR A 561 -10.80 17.16 -16.43
CA TYR A 561 -10.30 15.99 -17.17
C TYR A 561 -11.12 15.74 -18.45
N ASP A 562 -12.44 15.71 -18.32
CA ASP A 562 -13.37 15.45 -19.42
C ASP A 562 -13.23 16.49 -20.54
N GLU A 563 -13.25 17.78 -20.21
CA GLU A 563 -13.15 18.86 -21.20
C GLU A 563 -11.78 18.89 -21.89
N SER A 564 -10.71 18.56 -21.14
CA SER A 564 -9.36 18.51 -21.70
C SER A 564 -9.17 17.34 -22.66
N HIS A 565 -9.66 16.16 -22.27
CA HIS A 565 -9.61 14.96 -23.10
C HIS A 565 -10.50 15.12 -24.34
N ALA A 566 -11.70 15.70 -24.21
CA ALA A 566 -12.57 16.03 -25.34
C ALA A 566 -11.94 17.04 -26.31
N ALA A 567 -11.04 17.91 -25.83
CA ALA A 567 -10.25 18.81 -26.66
C ALA A 567 -9.04 18.13 -27.34
N GLY A 568 -8.87 16.82 -27.19
CA GLY A 568 -7.80 16.03 -27.80
C GLY A 568 -6.46 16.09 -27.09
N MET A 569 -6.40 16.63 -25.86
CA MET A 569 -5.16 16.69 -25.08
C MET A 569 -4.94 15.40 -24.28
N LYS A 570 -3.68 15.05 -24.08
CA LYS A 570 -3.28 14.06 -23.07
C LYS A 570 -3.41 14.64 -21.66
N VAL A 571 -4.17 13.96 -20.80
CA VAL A 571 -4.51 14.45 -19.47
C VAL A 571 -3.66 13.76 -18.41
N ILE A 572 -2.89 14.56 -17.67
CA ILE A 572 -2.09 14.14 -16.52
C ILE A 572 -2.77 14.67 -15.24
N ALA A 573 -3.38 13.78 -14.46
CA ALA A 573 -3.97 14.11 -13.16
C ALA A 573 -2.93 13.93 -12.06
N THR A 574 -2.84 14.89 -11.14
CA THR A 574 -1.95 14.77 -9.97
C THR A 574 -2.74 14.78 -8.68
N THR A 575 -2.34 13.97 -7.69
CA THR A 575 -2.90 14.07 -6.32
C THR A 575 -2.56 15.42 -5.69
N ILE A 576 -3.47 15.93 -4.85
CA ILE A 576 -3.22 17.10 -3.99
C ILE A 576 -2.04 16.78 -3.07
N THR A 577 -1.10 17.72 -2.90
CA THR A 577 0.12 17.53 -2.10
C THR A 577 -0.14 17.64 -0.59
N PRO A 578 0.76 17.14 0.28
CA PRO A 578 0.59 17.23 1.73
C PRO A 578 0.65 18.70 2.20
N PHE A 579 -0.17 19.07 3.19
CA PHE A 579 -0.22 20.45 3.70
C PHE A 579 -0.32 20.55 5.25
N LYS A 580 -0.12 19.44 5.97
CA LYS A 580 -0.13 19.47 7.44
C LYS A 580 1.04 20.29 7.97
N GLY A 581 0.72 21.14 8.94
CA GLY A 581 1.62 22.16 9.46
C GLY A 581 1.37 23.54 8.87
N TYR A 582 0.56 23.67 7.81
CA TYR A 582 0.22 24.98 7.25
C TYR A 582 -0.60 25.79 8.24
N ASP A 583 -0.03 26.93 8.65
CA ASP A 583 -0.57 27.83 9.65
C ASP A 583 -0.70 29.22 9.04
N ALA A 584 -1.95 29.59 8.74
CA ALA A 584 -2.30 30.79 7.98
C ALA A 584 -2.14 32.11 8.76
N LYS A 585 -1.40 32.11 9.88
CA LYS A 585 -1.20 33.24 10.81
C LYS A 585 -0.70 34.55 10.18
N SER A 586 -0.17 34.51 8.96
CA SER A 586 0.27 35.70 8.21
C SER A 586 -0.63 36.03 7.00
N THR A 587 -1.81 35.42 6.88
CA THR A 587 -2.71 35.62 5.75
C THR A 587 -4.05 36.19 6.22
N LYS A 588 -4.76 36.91 5.33
CA LYS A 588 -6.13 37.39 5.56
C LYS A 588 -7.20 36.28 5.71
N TYR A 589 -6.79 35.01 5.76
CA TYR A 589 -7.65 33.83 5.76
C TYR A 589 -7.35 32.92 6.95
N PRO A 590 -7.84 33.22 8.17
CA PRO A 590 -7.53 32.47 9.38
C PRO A 590 -8.00 31.00 9.33
N ASP A 591 -9.06 30.72 8.56
CA ASP A 591 -9.56 29.36 8.35
C ASP A 591 -8.67 28.52 7.43
N ALA A 592 -7.67 29.11 6.75
CA ALA A 592 -6.84 28.39 5.80
C ALA A 592 -5.85 27.39 6.43
N LYS A 593 -5.72 27.39 7.76
CA LYS A 593 -4.86 26.44 8.48
C LYS A 593 -5.26 24.99 8.25
N TRP A 594 -4.31 24.08 8.40
CA TRP A 594 -4.59 22.64 8.41
C TRP A 594 -5.47 22.25 9.62
N ALA A 595 -6.32 21.23 9.41
CA ALA A 595 -7.13 20.58 10.42
C ALA A 595 -7.46 19.13 9.99
N GLU A 596 -7.75 18.26 10.95
CA GLU A 596 -7.98 16.83 10.70
C GLU A 596 -9.15 16.56 9.75
N ASN A 597 -10.25 17.31 9.86
CA ASN A 597 -11.39 17.18 8.92
C ASN A 597 -11.01 17.50 7.47
N LYS A 598 -10.03 18.40 7.27
CA LYS A 598 -9.53 18.77 5.94
C LYS A 598 -8.58 17.70 5.40
N GLN A 599 -7.81 17.05 6.27
CA GLN A 599 -7.00 15.90 5.89
C GLN A 599 -7.87 14.75 5.39
N VAL A 600 -8.93 14.41 6.12
CA VAL A 600 -9.90 13.39 5.69
C VAL A 600 -10.53 13.72 4.33
N ALA A 601 -10.83 15.00 4.08
CA ALA A 601 -11.34 15.44 2.78
C ALA A 601 -10.29 15.29 1.67
N LEU A 602 -9.03 15.65 1.94
CA LEU A 602 -7.91 15.48 1.02
C LEU A 602 -7.70 14.01 0.67
N ASP A 603 -7.67 13.11 1.66
CA ASP A 603 -7.47 11.68 1.46
C ASP A 603 -8.56 11.08 0.56
N LYS A 604 -9.82 11.50 0.74
CA LYS A 604 -10.94 11.10 -0.11
C LYS A 604 -10.75 11.55 -1.56
N VAL A 605 -10.36 12.81 -1.78
CA VAL A 605 -10.12 13.32 -3.14
C VAL A 605 -8.93 12.62 -3.78
N ASN A 606 -7.83 12.43 -3.05
CA ASN A 606 -6.63 11.75 -3.56
C ASN A 606 -6.87 10.27 -3.86
N ALA A 607 -7.64 9.57 -3.03
CA ALA A 607 -8.08 8.21 -3.32
C ALA A 607 -8.89 8.17 -4.62
N TRP A 608 -9.86 9.08 -4.78
CA TRP A 608 -10.66 9.18 -5.99
C TRP A 608 -9.82 9.48 -7.25
N ILE A 609 -8.87 10.41 -7.19
CA ILE A 609 -7.94 10.71 -8.30
C ILE A 609 -7.20 9.43 -8.72
N LYS A 610 -6.76 8.62 -7.76
CA LYS A 610 -5.99 7.40 -8.00
C LYS A 610 -6.81 6.24 -8.56
N SER A 611 -8.05 6.06 -8.10
CA SER A 611 -8.81 4.84 -8.38
C SER A 611 -9.99 5.03 -9.32
N SER A 612 -10.49 6.26 -9.49
CA SER A 612 -11.85 6.48 -9.99
C SER A 612 -12.02 7.64 -10.96
N ALA A 613 -11.02 8.52 -11.10
CA ALA A 613 -11.02 9.56 -12.11
C ALA A 613 -11.08 8.95 -13.53
N LYS A 614 -11.89 9.54 -14.39
CA LYS A 614 -12.07 9.11 -15.79
C LYS A 614 -11.45 10.13 -16.75
N ASN A 615 -11.19 9.71 -18.00
CA ASN A 615 -10.62 10.56 -19.04
C ASN A 615 -9.26 11.17 -18.63
N VAL A 616 -8.47 10.36 -17.94
CA VAL A 616 -7.10 10.66 -17.51
C VAL A 616 -6.18 9.64 -18.19
N ASP A 617 -5.16 10.12 -18.90
CA ASP A 617 -4.15 9.26 -19.52
C ASP A 617 -3.08 8.81 -18.51
N PHE A 618 -2.72 9.68 -17.56
CA PHE A 618 -1.72 9.40 -16.53
C PHE A 618 -2.13 9.96 -15.17
N VAL A 619 -1.98 9.16 -14.11
CA VAL A 619 -2.16 9.60 -12.72
C VAL A 619 -0.80 9.65 -12.03
N VAL A 620 -0.49 10.78 -11.38
CA VAL A 620 0.78 11.04 -10.69
C VAL A 620 0.54 11.28 -9.19
N ASP A 621 1.11 10.42 -8.33
CA ASP A 621 0.97 10.50 -6.87
C ASP A 621 2.00 11.47 -6.26
N LEU A 622 1.76 12.77 -6.44
CA LEU A 622 2.56 13.83 -5.85
C LEU A 622 2.44 13.92 -4.32
N TYR A 623 1.38 13.36 -3.74
CA TYR A 623 1.21 13.33 -2.28
C TYR A 623 2.31 12.49 -1.66
N THR A 624 2.40 11.23 -2.08
CA THR A 624 3.41 10.27 -1.62
C THR A 624 4.82 10.73 -1.99
N ALA A 625 4.98 11.34 -3.18
CA ALA A 625 6.29 11.80 -3.63
C ALA A 625 6.89 12.92 -2.76
N LEU A 626 6.06 13.70 -2.06
CA LEU A 626 6.47 14.86 -1.26
C LEU A 626 6.27 14.69 0.26
N GLU A 627 5.60 13.64 0.70
CA GLU A 627 5.33 13.38 2.11
C GLU A 627 6.60 13.09 2.93
N TYR A 628 6.56 13.43 4.21
CA TYR A 628 7.54 13.02 5.22
C TYR A 628 7.00 11.82 6.01
N PRO A 629 7.43 10.58 5.70
CA PRO A 629 6.82 9.42 6.34
C PRO A 629 6.90 9.35 7.87
N PRO A 630 7.95 9.88 8.54
CA PRO A 630 8.00 9.92 10.00
C PRO A 630 6.96 10.84 10.66
N ASN A 631 6.35 11.77 9.92
CA ASN A 631 5.21 12.58 10.37
C ASN A 631 4.18 12.66 9.24
N SER A 632 3.23 11.72 9.26
CA SER A 632 2.21 11.58 8.21
C SER A 632 1.56 12.92 7.88
N ASP A 633 1.20 13.08 6.62
CA ASP A 633 0.52 14.23 6.03
C ASP A 633 1.32 15.53 5.99
N THR A 634 2.55 15.54 6.52
CA THR A 634 3.45 16.68 6.40
C THR A 634 4.33 16.55 5.17
N MET A 635 4.62 17.68 4.53
CA MET A 635 5.61 17.72 3.46
C MET A 635 7.01 17.55 4.03
N ASN A 636 7.85 16.74 3.38
CA ASN A 636 9.25 16.54 3.74
C ASN A 636 9.98 17.88 3.88
N LEU A 637 10.74 18.03 4.97
CA LEU A 637 11.47 19.26 5.28
C LEU A 637 12.43 19.66 4.13
N GLU A 638 12.98 18.69 3.39
CA GLU A 638 13.80 18.96 2.21
C GLU A 638 13.02 19.66 1.08
N TYR A 639 11.73 19.37 0.96
CA TYR A 639 10.84 19.93 -0.04
C TYR A 639 10.07 21.15 0.46
N ASN A 640 10.19 21.51 1.74
CA ASN A 640 9.37 22.53 2.38
C ASN A 640 10.21 23.70 2.94
N SER A 641 11.49 23.50 3.27
CA SER A 641 12.34 24.53 3.91
C SER A 641 13.24 25.28 2.93
N ASN A 642 13.30 26.62 3.03
CA ASN A 642 14.30 27.42 2.31
C ASN A 642 15.59 27.55 3.14
N SER A 643 16.74 27.61 2.47
CA SER A 643 18.09 27.56 3.04
C SER A 643 18.49 28.76 3.92
N LYS A 644 17.55 29.63 4.30
CA LYS A 644 17.82 30.90 5.02
C LYS A 644 17.14 31.01 6.37
N GLY A 645 16.71 29.89 6.97
CA GLY A 645 16.12 29.88 8.31
C GLY A 645 14.76 30.58 8.42
N LYS A 646 14.08 30.89 7.30
CA LYS A 646 12.68 31.33 7.34
C LYS A 646 11.79 30.12 7.59
N ARG A 647 10.77 30.33 8.44
CA ARG A 647 9.73 29.34 8.76
C ARG A 647 9.08 28.82 7.48
N SER A 648 9.14 27.50 7.26
CA SER A 648 8.32 26.77 6.28
C SER A 648 6.85 27.12 6.47
N ASP A 649 6.14 27.32 5.36
CA ASP A 649 4.69 27.38 5.43
C ASP A 649 4.04 25.99 5.40
N TYR A 650 4.77 24.91 5.10
CA TYR A 650 4.23 23.55 5.02
C TYR A 650 3.20 23.33 3.91
N LEU A 651 3.16 24.20 2.90
CA LEU A 651 2.28 24.07 1.75
C LEU A 651 3.00 24.25 0.41
N HIS A 652 3.88 25.25 0.30
CA HIS A 652 4.55 25.55 -0.96
C HIS A 652 5.88 24.78 -1.08
N PRO A 653 6.03 23.92 -2.10
CA PRO A 653 7.28 23.23 -2.33
C PRO A 653 8.46 24.19 -2.61
N THR A 654 9.65 23.82 -2.14
CA THR A 654 10.91 24.48 -2.47
C THR A 654 11.33 24.14 -3.91
N THR A 655 12.47 24.67 -4.37
CA THR A 655 13.06 24.23 -5.65
C THR A 655 13.21 22.71 -5.69
N LYS A 656 13.71 22.07 -4.63
CA LYS A 656 13.85 20.61 -4.55
C LYS A 656 12.50 19.89 -4.60
N GLY A 657 11.48 20.45 -3.94
CA GLY A 657 10.12 19.91 -4.03
C GLY A 657 9.56 19.98 -5.45
N HIS A 658 9.77 21.10 -6.15
CA HIS A 658 9.38 21.23 -7.55
C HIS A 658 10.18 20.33 -8.50
N GLU A 659 11.47 20.10 -8.23
CA GLU A 659 12.28 19.10 -8.94
C GLU A 659 11.71 17.70 -8.75
N ARG A 660 11.35 17.33 -7.51
CA ARG A 660 10.72 16.05 -7.22
C ARG A 660 9.38 15.88 -7.94
N MET A 661 8.54 16.92 -7.97
CA MET A 661 7.30 16.91 -8.75
C MET A 661 7.56 16.70 -10.24
N ALA A 662 8.49 17.45 -10.83
CA ALA A 662 8.82 17.34 -12.25
C ALA A 662 9.36 15.94 -12.61
N GLN A 663 10.22 15.37 -11.76
CA GLN A 663 10.74 14.02 -11.93
C GLN A 663 9.62 12.98 -11.93
N GLU A 664 8.68 13.09 -10.99
CA GLU A 664 7.59 12.12 -10.87
C GLU A 664 6.60 12.22 -12.04
N ILE A 665 6.31 13.44 -12.51
CA ILE A 665 5.52 13.67 -13.72
C ILE A 665 6.24 13.11 -14.95
N PHE A 666 7.52 13.42 -15.14
CA PHE A 666 8.31 12.95 -16.27
C PHE A 666 8.38 11.42 -16.30
N ARG A 667 8.75 10.81 -15.18
CA ARG A 667 8.88 9.35 -15.01
C ARG A 667 7.58 8.63 -15.36
N THR A 668 6.44 9.21 -15.00
CA THR A 668 5.12 8.61 -15.22
C THR A 668 4.64 8.80 -16.65
N ALA A 669 4.67 10.02 -17.17
CA ALA A 669 3.93 10.39 -18.38
C ALA A 669 4.78 10.59 -19.65
N PHE A 670 6.10 10.76 -19.53
CA PHE A 670 6.97 11.17 -20.64
C PHE A 670 8.07 10.16 -20.96
N THR A 671 8.57 10.22 -22.19
CA THR A 671 9.75 9.50 -22.67
C THR A 671 10.56 10.38 -23.63
N LEU A 672 11.87 10.16 -23.69
CA LEU A 672 12.70 10.77 -24.71
C LEU A 672 12.43 10.14 -26.09
N PRO A 673 12.61 10.89 -27.19
CA PRO A 673 12.54 10.33 -28.54
C PRO A 673 13.63 9.27 -28.70
N GLN A 674 13.28 8.11 -29.27
CA GLN A 674 14.29 7.10 -29.58
C GLN A 674 15.13 7.61 -30.75
N THR A 675 16.42 7.79 -30.54
CA THR A 675 17.38 7.95 -31.64
C THR A 675 17.31 6.69 -32.48
N GLN A 676 16.80 6.80 -33.70
CA GLN A 676 16.93 5.72 -34.68
C GLN A 676 18.41 5.55 -34.97
N VAL A 677 19.00 4.49 -34.42
CA VAL A 677 20.31 4.02 -34.86
C VAL A 677 20.09 3.53 -36.29
N ALA A 678 20.53 4.32 -37.26
CA ALA A 678 20.64 3.86 -38.64
C ALA A 678 21.40 2.55 -38.62
N SER A 679 20.79 1.48 -39.12
CA SER A 679 21.47 0.19 -39.28
C SER A 679 22.63 0.40 -40.25
N THR A 680 23.83 0.60 -39.72
CA THR A 680 25.05 0.42 -40.49
C THR A 680 25.13 -1.06 -40.82
N GLY A 681 24.61 -1.41 -42.00
CA GLY A 681 24.74 -2.74 -42.56
C GLY A 681 26.21 -3.14 -42.57
N THR A 682 26.53 -4.19 -41.84
CA THR A 682 27.82 -4.87 -41.93
C THR A 682 28.05 -5.26 -43.40
N PRO A 683 29.20 -4.92 -44.02
CA PRO A 683 29.53 -5.41 -45.34
C PRO A 683 29.60 -6.93 -45.31
N ALA A 684 28.92 -7.58 -46.26
CA ALA A 684 29.02 -9.02 -46.45
C ALA A 684 30.50 -9.41 -46.65
N THR A 685 31.06 -10.15 -45.70
CA THR A 685 32.32 -10.85 -45.87
C THR A 685 32.15 -11.89 -46.96
N GLY A 686 32.63 -11.56 -48.16
CA GLY A 686 32.77 -12.51 -49.27
C GLY A 686 33.76 -13.60 -48.89
N THR A 687 33.30 -14.83 -48.93
CA THR A 687 34.09 -16.05 -48.85
C THR A 687 35.09 -16.08 -50.01
N GLN A 688 36.38 -15.86 -49.73
CA GLN A 688 37.45 -16.28 -50.62
C GLN A 688 37.86 -17.71 -50.25
N THR A 689 37.67 -18.62 -51.20
CA THR A 689 38.17 -19.99 -51.21
C THR A 689 39.71 -20.00 -51.29
N PRO A 690 40.43 -20.86 -50.54
CA PRO A 690 41.86 -21.01 -50.70
C PRO A 690 42.19 -21.86 -51.93
N LYS A 691 43.05 -21.32 -52.80
CA LYS A 691 43.65 -22.03 -53.94
C LYS A 691 44.82 -22.88 -53.40
N ALA A 692 44.76 -24.19 -53.61
CA ALA A 692 45.86 -25.10 -53.27
C ALA A 692 47.08 -24.86 -54.20
N PRO A 693 48.32 -24.84 -53.69
CA PRO A 693 49.50 -25.04 -54.52
C PRO A 693 49.92 -26.52 -54.53
N ALA A 694 50.61 -26.90 -55.62
CA ALA A 694 51.14 -28.22 -55.92
C ALA A 694 52.03 -28.83 -54.82
#